data_AF-A0A6P6GZ58-F1
#
_entry.id   AF-A0A6P6GZ58-F1
#
_cell.length_a   1.000
_cell.length_b   1.000
_cell.length_c   1.000
_cell.angle_alpha   90.00
_cell.angle_beta   90.00
_cell.angle_gamma   90.00
#
_symmetry.space_group_name_H-M   'P 1'
#
loop_
_entity.id
_entity.type
_entity.pdbx_description
1 polymer ?
#
loop_
_entity_poly.entity_id
_entity_poly.type
_entity_poly.pdbx_seq_one_letter_code
_entity_poly.pdbx_strand_id
1 'polypeptide(L)'
;MLCPGGTTRRRPDLGAVGYDSLGQMLLEDPIATCLSPSVYDMICKFGFEVRETCDINSIVTQRGEVCWKTITDCVIYTESAQSLDYPGSVRLLGPVCEAVHSHLLSLTKEQFEICYTPWLQWTAFPELFPEILDALESLQSPAISLSLMKLTACLERALGDVFLLNGKECPFLLRDLLASKELAQVFGQSAMDVLKVFLGSPRGLNLRNILWHGFASPHEVPPKYCSMMTLLTAGLGQLLKSYLRQTKFALVHRPFRALPDLEDLAVFPDMTSEVLPVLEEVMKKSTFILKIMLPYWEEALIRFEKHRFADCAVLLLPQLEMGLRRVFAVVNKCPQRLLTAESTALYTTFDEILAKHLNDGKLNQLPLFLGEPAMEFLWDFLNHQEGPRVRDHLSHGEINFPEFPKEAANQLLAFSTVLLLRFVDEGLLSVLKEKVAIRSLVGLAENYRAHVHPVSQLRKQVLSCEKSLGAWPLLSLPTEAEEAARLEGHYETDACNSLLTEIMSELCHHLPEDHRVARGLDSLPAEKWPQVIRELCGTPVPTLFCPRTVLEVLTVLRNITAHCARVSSQVAASAELRQQQWVERRLRSRQRQTYLHMLSSIKLLSPVLYLILLLIALELVNIHVVRGKNTCEYQQYLKFLKSILQYTENLVVYTSQERNKWNEAIVLTRTALLKIWTFSEKKQMLIHLARKSTSKGVL
;
A
#
# COMPACT_ATOMS: atom_id res chain seq x y z
N MET A 1 -26.97 22.84 35.97
CA MET A 1 -25.86 22.78 36.95
C MET A 1 -25.11 21.47 36.73
N LEU A 2 -23.84 21.59 36.34
CA LEU A 2 -22.74 20.61 36.38
C LEU A 2 -22.89 19.26 35.65
N CYS A 3 -22.35 19.22 34.41
CA CYS A 3 -21.83 18.02 33.76
C CYS A 3 -20.29 17.97 33.94
N PRO A 4 -19.66 16.85 34.31
CA PRO A 4 -18.22 16.62 34.14
C PRO A 4 -17.99 15.89 32.80
N GLY A 5 -16.91 16.01 32.04
CA GLY A 5 -15.59 16.62 32.21
C GLY A 5 -14.71 15.92 31.16
N GLY A 6 -14.31 16.64 30.11
CA GLY A 6 -13.55 16.09 28.99
C GLY A 6 -12.12 15.74 29.37
N THR A 7 -11.63 14.61 28.88
CA THR A 7 -10.19 14.30 28.82
C THR A 7 -9.69 14.61 27.41
N THR A 8 -9.42 15.89 27.15
CA THR A 8 -8.49 16.28 26.10
C THR A 8 -7.13 15.66 26.45
N ARG A 9 -6.67 14.70 25.64
CA ARG A 9 -5.28 14.23 25.69
C ARG A 9 -4.38 15.45 25.50
N ARG A 10 -3.68 15.87 26.57
CA ARG A 10 -2.62 16.88 26.47
C ARG A 10 -1.62 16.40 25.43
N ARG A 11 -1.32 17.25 24.44
CA ARG A 11 -0.18 17.09 23.54
C ARG A 11 1.06 16.87 24.41
N PRO A 12 1.89 15.84 24.16
CA PRO A 12 3.17 15.75 24.82
C PRO A 12 4.00 16.99 24.43
N ASP A 13 4.61 17.60 25.44
CA ASP A 13 5.48 18.77 25.33
C ASP A 13 6.77 18.36 24.61
N LEU A 14 6.69 18.22 23.29
CA LEU A 14 7.84 18.14 22.39
C LEU A 14 8.38 19.56 22.26
N GLY A 15 9.67 19.77 22.54
CA GLY A 15 10.37 21.05 22.38
C GLY A 15 9.89 21.78 21.12
N ALA A 16 9.14 22.86 21.35
CA ALA A 16 8.05 23.31 20.51
C ALA A 16 8.50 24.04 19.25
N VAL A 17 8.60 23.31 18.12
CA VAL A 17 8.44 23.94 16.80
C VAL A 17 6.99 23.69 16.37
N GLY A 18 6.11 24.65 16.65
CA GLY A 18 4.75 24.65 16.12
C GLY A 18 4.74 24.82 14.59
N TYR A 19 3.61 24.56 13.94
CA TYR A 19 3.49 24.72 12.48
C TYR A 19 3.87 26.12 12.00
N ASP A 20 3.60 27.18 12.77
CA ASP A 20 3.98 28.56 12.42
C ASP A 20 5.48 28.81 12.53
N SER A 21 6.10 28.30 13.61
CA SER A 21 7.56 28.37 13.78
C SER A 21 8.26 27.57 12.68
N LEU A 22 7.69 26.43 12.26
CA LEU A 22 8.21 25.64 11.16
C LEU A 22 8.00 26.36 9.81
N GLY A 23 6.84 26.97 9.60
CA GLY A 23 6.56 27.78 8.42
C GLY A 23 7.58 28.91 8.25
N GLN A 24 7.96 29.58 9.34
CA GLN A 24 9.03 30.58 9.37
C GLN A 24 10.41 29.98 9.06
N MET A 25 10.74 28.78 9.55
CA MET A 25 12.00 28.10 9.21
C MET A 25 12.03 27.62 7.75
N LEU A 26 10.87 27.27 7.19
CA LEU A 26 10.71 26.87 5.78
C LEU A 26 10.74 28.06 4.81
N LEU A 27 10.70 29.30 5.33
CA LEU A 27 10.77 30.56 4.57
C LEU A 27 12.20 31.04 4.27
N GLU A 28 13.24 30.29 4.66
CA GLU A 28 14.63 30.57 4.27
C GLU A 28 14.84 30.51 2.73
N ASP A 29 15.93 31.14 2.26
CA ASP A 29 16.27 31.49 0.86
C ASP A 29 15.54 30.72 -0.26
N PRO A 30 15.08 31.40 -1.33
CA PRO A 30 14.33 30.75 -2.40
C PRO A 30 15.15 29.61 -3.03
N ILE A 31 14.80 28.38 -2.67
CA ILE A 31 15.38 27.17 -3.25
C ILE A 31 15.11 27.21 -4.75
N ALA A 32 16.17 27.41 -5.53
CA ALA A 32 16.12 27.50 -6.99
C ALA A 32 16.19 26.11 -7.66
N THR A 33 16.75 25.11 -6.98
CA THR A 33 16.91 23.74 -7.46
C THR A 33 16.98 22.75 -6.31
N CYS A 34 16.49 21.52 -6.52
CA CYS A 34 16.69 20.39 -5.63
C CYS A 34 17.63 19.34 -6.27
N LEU A 35 18.49 19.77 -7.18
CA LEU A 35 19.58 18.99 -7.75
C LEU A 35 20.90 19.47 -7.15
N SER A 36 21.77 18.56 -6.74
CA SER A 36 23.15 18.95 -6.39
C SER A 36 23.84 19.56 -7.61
N PRO A 37 24.87 20.42 -7.46
CA PRO A 37 25.54 21.05 -8.60
C PRO A 37 26.00 20.04 -9.68
N SER A 38 26.51 18.88 -9.25
CA SER A 38 26.92 17.80 -10.16
C SER A 38 25.77 17.20 -10.98
N VAL A 39 24.61 17.03 -10.35
CA VAL A 39 23.41 16.47 -10.99
C VAL A 39 22.73 17.53 -11.86
N TYR A 40 22.69 18.79 -11.40
CA TYR A 40 22.20 19.92 -12.18
C TYR A 40 23.00 20.08 -13.47
N ASP A 41 24.33 20.09 -13.40
CA ASP A 41 25.18 20.22 -14.58
C ASP A 41 24.97 19.03 -15.55
N MET A 42 24.85 17.82 -15.02
CA MET A 42 24.59 16.61 -15.81
C MET A 42 23.29 16.68 -16.61
N ILE A 43 22.20 17.20 -16.01
CA ILE A 43 20.86 17.20 -16.62
C ILE A 43 20.62 18.47 -17.45
N CYS A 44 21.02 19.62 -16.94
CA CYS A 44 20.63 20.91 -17.48
C CYS A 44 21.69 21.53 -18.39
N LYS A 45 22.96 21.10 -18.30
CA LYS A 45 24.06 21.72 -19.05
C LYS A 45 24.73 20.76 -20.03
N PHE A 46 25.21 19.61 -19.56
CA PHE A 46 26.03 18.72 -20.39
C PHE A 46 25.32 18.31 -21.68
N GLY A 47 26.06 18.38 -22.79
CA GLY A 47 25.54 18.04 -24.12
C GLY A 47 24.69 19.14 -24.78
N PHE A 48 24.37 20.22 -24.06
CA PHE A 48 23.71 21.41 -24.61
C PHE A 48 24.63 22.64 -24.60
N GLU A 49 25.91 22.44 -24.27
CA GLU A 49 26.95 23.47 -24.18
C GLU A 49 27.36 24.00 -25.55
N VAL A 50 27.27 23.17 -26.59
CA VAL A 50 27.70 23.49 -27.96
C VAL A 50 26.54 23.26 -28.92
N ARG A 51 26.27 24.22 -29.81
CA ARG A 51 25.28 24.09 -30.89
C ARG A 51 25.85 23.33 -32.09
N GLU A 52 26.35 22.14 -31.85
CA GLU A 52 26.72 21.24 -32.95
C GLU A 52 25.44 20.60 -33.52
N THR A 53 25.27 20.70 -34.84
CA THR A 53 24.11 20.12 -35.53
C THR A 53 24.42 18.70 -35.97
N CYS A 54 23.80 17.71 -35.32
CA CYS A 54 23.83 16.33 -35.79
C CYS A 54 22.82 16.16 -36.94
N ASP A 55 23.23 15.53 -38.05
CA ASP A 55 22.33 15.21 -39.16
C ASP A 55 21.36 14.09 -38.75
N ILE A 56 20.06 14.38 -38.74
CA ILE A 56 19.02 13.40 -38.41
C ILE A 56 19.09 12.14 -39.29
N ASN A 57 19.53 12.25 -40.55
CA ASN A 57 19.63 11.10 -41.45
C ASN A 57 20.69 10.08 -41.00
N SER A 58 21.62 10.50 -40.14
CA SER A 58 22.59 9.59 -39.50
C SER A 58 22.00 8.82 -38.31
N ILE A 59 20.90 9.31 -37.73
CA ILE A 59 20.25 8.75 -36.53
C ILE A 59 19.00 7.94 -36.90
N VAL A 60 18.20 8.42 -37.85
CA VAL A 60 16.93 7.81 -38.26
C VAL A 60 16.84 7.79 -39.79
N THR A 61 16.44 6.66 -40.35
CA THR A 61 16.18 6.56 -41.80
C THR A 61 14.86 7.22 -42.18
N GLN A 62 14.63 7.47 -43.47
CA GLN A 62 13.34 7.98 -43.97
C GLN A 62 12.14 7.09 -43.62
N ARG A 63 12.37 5.81 -43.28
CA ARG A 63 11.33 4.86 -42.87
C ARG A 63 11.12 4.79 -41.34
N GLY A 64 11.81 5.64 -40.57
CA GLY A 64 11.73 5.63 -39.11
C GLY A 64 12.59 4.55 -38.44
N GLU A 65 13.53 3.93 -39.15
CA GLU A 65 14.45 2.93 -38.57
C GLU A 65 15.57 3.63 -37.80
N VAL A 66 15.82 3.20 -36.57
CA VAL A 66 16.82 3.81 -35.68
C VAL A 66 18.20 3.24 -36.01
N CYS A 67 19.12 4.12 -36.38
CA CYS A 67 20.53 3.79 -36.57
C CYS A 67 21.24 3.74 -35.22
N TRP A 68 21.20 2.57 -34.58
CA TRP A 68 21.82 2.36 -33.27
C TRP A 68 23.31 2.70 -33.23
N LYS A 69 24.05 2.44 -34.31
CA LYS A 69 25.50 2.68 -34.38
C LYS A 69 25.86 4.12 -34.02
N THR A 70 25.22 5.10 -34.67
CA THR A 70 25.44 6.53 -34.42
C THR A 70 25.18 6.90 -32.95
N ILE A 71 24.13 6.34 -32.34
CA ILE A 71 23.78 6.59 -30.95
C ILE A 71 24.80 5.95 -30.01
N THR A 72 25.18 4.69 -30.28
CA THR A 72 26.11 3.93 -29.44
C THR A 72 27.55 4.42 -29.53
N ASP A 73 27.95 5.00 -30.67
CA ASP A 73 29.28 5.61 -30.87
C ASP A 73 29.46 6.85 -29.98
N CYS A 74 28.36 7.43 -29.47
CA CYS A 74 28.39 8.54 -28.50
C CYS A 74 28.60 8.06 -27.04
N VAL A 75 28.61 6.76 -26.77
CA VAL A 75 28.80 6.21 -25.42
C VAL A 75 30.28 5.99 -25.15
N ILE A 76 30.79 6.61 -24.08
CA ILE A 76 32.19 6.54 -23.67
C ILE A 76 32.34 5.56 -22.51
N TYR A 77 33.41 4.76 -22.57
CA TYR A 77 33.81 3.85 -21.51
C TYR A 77 35.03 4.41 -20.78
N THR A 78 35.11 4.20 -19.47
CA THR A 78 36.29 4.57 -18.66
C THR A 78 37.53 3.83 -19.14
N GLU A 79 38.73 4.32 -18.83
CA GLU A 79 40.01 3.74 -19.28
C GLU A 79 40.18 2.23 -19.00
N SER A 80 39.55 1.73 -17.93
CA SER A 80 39.54 0.29 -17.60
C SER A 80 38.58 -0.55 -18.45
N ALA A 81 37.79 0.07 -19.33
CA ALA A 81 36.68 -0.48 -20.12
C ALA A 81 35.60 -1.24 -19.31
N GLN A 82 35.63 -1.16 -17.98
CA GLN A 82 34.70 -1.88 -17.10
C GLN A 82 33.44 -1.07 -16.74
N SER A 83 33.45 0.24 -16.96
CA SER A 83 32.34 1.14 -16.60
C SER A 83 32.13 2.25 -17.63
N LEU A 84 30.94 2.86 -17.59
CA LEU A 84 30.58 3.99 -18.45
C LEU A 84 31.13 5.29 -17.89
N ASP A 85 31.73 6.12 -18.75
CA ASP A 85 31.95 7.53 -18.49
C ASP A 85 30.64 8.28 -18.77
N TYR A 86 29.81 8.40 -17.73
CA TYR A 86 28.51 9.03 -17.83
C TYR A 86 28.58 10.51 -18.27
N PRO A 87 29.40 11.39 -17.64
CA PRO A 87 29.56 12.77 -18.11
C PRO A 87 29.97 12.86 -19.58
N GLY A 88 30.98 12.09 -19.99
CA GLY A 88 31.47 12.08 -21.37
C GLY A 88 30.39 11.62 -22.36
N SER A 89 29.67 10.56 -22.01
CA SER A 89 28.57 10.03 -22.84
C SER A 89 27.42 11.04 -22.99
N VAL A 90 27.01 11.70 -21.90
CA VAL A 90 25.93 12.71 -21.95
C VAL A 90 26.32 13.88 -22.83
N ARG A 91 27.58 14.33 -22.79
CA ARG A 91 28.07 15.41 -23.65
C ARG A 91 27.95 15.08 -25.14
N LEU A 92 28.27 13.85 -25.53
CA LEU A 92 28.16 13.42 -26.93
C LEU A 92 26.70 13.10 -27.34
N LEU A 93 25.88 12.61 -26.42
CA LEU A 93 24.47 12.31 -26.68
C LEU A 93 23.59 13.55 -26.75
N GLY A 94 23.98 14.68 -26.17
CA GLY A 94 23.19 15.92 -26.17
C GLY A 94 22.81 16.43 -27.57
N PRO A 95 23.76 16.60 -28.51
CA PRO A 95 23.45 16.98 -29.90
C PRO A 95 22.53 15.97 -30.61
N VAL A 96 22.68 14.68 -30.33
CA VAL A 96 21.78 13.63 -30.82
C VAL A 96 20.37 13.83 -30.27
N CYS A 97 20.22 14.11 -28.98
CA CYS A 97 18.91 14.39 -28.37
C CYS A 97 18.23 15.62 -29.00
N GLU A 98 19.00 16.67 -29.30
CA GLU A 98 18.48 17.89 -29.95
C GLU A 98 17.99 17.61 -31.38
N ALA A 99 18.75 16.86 -32.16
CA ALA A 99 18.36 16.47 -33.52
C ALA A 99 17.10 15.59 -33.52
N VAL A 100 17.02 14.62 -32.60
CA VAL A 100 15.83 13.78 -32.43
C VAL A 100 14.62 14.57 -32.00
N HIS A 101 14.79 15.53 -31.09
CA HIS A 101 13.70 16.41 -30.65
C HIS A 101 13.16 17.25 -31.80
N SER A 102 14.05 17.86 -32.59
CA SER A 102 13.69 18.65 -33.77
C SER A 102 12.96 17.81 -34.81
N HIS A 103 13.43 16.57 -35.02
CA HIS A 103 12.79 15.61 -35.92
C HIS A 103 11.37 15.27 -35.47
N LEU A 104 11.18 14.85 -34.21
CA LEU A 104 9.86 14.47 -33.72
C LEU A 104 8.86 15.64 -33.78
N LEU A 105 9.29 16.87 -33.48
CA LEU A 105 8.44 18.06 -33.62
C LEU A 105 8.14 18.45 -35.07
N SER A 106 8.94 17.98 -36.03
CA SER A 106 8.69 18.22 -37.47
C SER A 106 7.64 17.29 -38.07
N LEU A 107 7.29 16.20 -37.38
CA LEU A 107 6.34 15.21 -37.85
C LEU A 107 4.91 15.62 -37.51
N THR A 108 3.98 15.36 -38.43
CA THR A 108 2.56 15.34 -38.08
C THR A 108 2.24 14.10 -37.25
N LYS A 109 1.11 14.13 -36.51
CA LYS A 109 0.62 12.95 -35.77
C LYS A 109 0.48 11.72 -36.65
N GLU A 110 -0.07 11.88 -37.86
CA GLU A 110 -0.21 10.80 -38.84
C GLU A 110 1.15 10.23 -39.27
N GLN A 111 2.14 11.09 -39.52
CA GLN A 111 3.49 10.65 -39.86
C GLN A 111 4.15 9.91 -38.70
N PHE A 112 4.00 10.40 -37.47
CA PHE A 112 4.49 9.72 -36.28
C PHE A 112 3.85 8.34 -36.11
N GLU A 113 2.53 8.26 -36.27
CA GLU A 113 1.79 7.00 -36.15
C GLU A 113 2.24 5.97 -37.19
N ILE A 114 2.42 6.39 -38.45
CA ILE A 114 2.89 5.50 -39.52
C ILE A 114 4.32 5.04 -39.26
N CYS A 115 5.21 5.94 -38.85
CA CYS A 115 6.64 5.65 -38.70
C CYS A 115 7.00 4.92 -37.41
N TYR A 116 6.34 5.21 -36.28
CA TYR A 116 6.80 4.77 -34.96
C TYR A 116 5.82 3.90 -34.18
N THR A 117 4.49 4.11 -34.28
CA THR A 117 3.51 3.31 -33.51
C THR A 117 3.67 1.80 -33.70
N PRO A 118 3.95 1.24 -34.90
CA PRO A 118 4.20 -0.20 -35.06
C PRO A 118 5.37 -0.73 -34.23
N TRP A 119 6.31 0.13 -33.85
CA TRP A 119 7.49 -0.19 -33.05
C TRP A 119 7.31 0.08 -31.56
N LEU A 120 6.15 0.59 -31.14
CA LEU A 120 5.85 0.96 -29.76
C LEU A 120 4.81 0.02 -29.12
N GLN A 121 4.12 -0.79 -29.92
CA GLN A 121 3.09 -1.76 -29.47
C GLN A 121 3.61 -2.78 -28.45
N TRP A 122 4.91 -3.10 -28.47
CA TRP A 122 5.53 -4.04 -27.53
C TRP A 122 5.54 -3.56 -26.08
N THR A 123 5.14 -2.32 -25.81
CA THR A 123 5.15 -1.73 -24.46
C THR A 123 3.86 -1.96 -23.68
N ALA A 124 2.80 -2.45 -24.33
CA ALA A 124 1.45 -2.54 -23.79
C ALA A 124 0.80 -1.19 -23.40
N PHE A 125 1.41 -0.04 -23.76
CA PHE A 125 0.84 1.30 -23.59
C PHE A 125 0.92 2.14 -24.90
N PRO A 126 0.37 1.68 -26.02
CA PRO A 126 0.49 2.39 -27.29
C PRO A 126 -0.15 3.80 -27.25
N GLU A 127 -1.17 4.02 -26.42
CA GLU A 127 -1.87 5.30 -26.28
C GLU A 127 -1.03 6.38 -25.59
N LEU A 128 0.04 5.98 -24.88
CA LEU A 128 0.94 6.92 -24.21
C LEU A 128 1.68 7.82 -25.21
N PHE A 129 2.07 7.29 -26.37
CA PHE A 129 3.00 7.99 -27.26
C PHE A 129 2.38 9.17 -28.01
N PRO A 130 1.12 9.11 -28.48
CA PRO A 130 0.41 10.30 -28.94
C PRO A 130 0.32 11.40 -27.86
N GLU A 131 0.08 11.03 -26.60
CA GLU A 131 0.05 12.01 -25.48
C GLU A 131 1.42 12.64 -25.23
N ILE A 132 2.51 11.89 -25.42
CA ILE A 132 3.87 12.43 -25.36
C ILE A 132 4.10 13.46 -26.48
N LEU A 133 3.61 13.20 -27.68
CA LEU A 133 3.71 14.15 -28.80
C LEU A 133 2.96 15.45 -28.47
N ASP A 134 1.72 15.34 -27.97
CA ASP A 134 0.93 16.50 -27.52
C ASP A 134 1.64 17.31 -26.44
N ALA A 135 2.28 16.63 -25.48
CA ALA A 135 3.06 17.30 -24.43
C ALA A 135 4.27 18.04 -25.01
N LEU A 136 4.99 17.42 -25.96
CA LEU A 136 6.14 18.02 -26.63
C LEU A 136 5.74 19.25 -27.46
N GLU A 137 4.61 19.20 -28.17
CA GLU A 137 4.07 20.34 -28.94
C GLU A 137 3.62 21.49 -28.02
N SER A 138 3.00 21.16 -26.88
CA SER A 138 2.52 22.17 -25.92
C SER A 138 3.64 22.95 -25.23
N LEU A 139 4.85 22.39 -25.18
CA LEU A 139 6.02 22.89 -24.43
C LEU A 139 5.74 23.17 -22.94
N GLN A 140 4.66 22.64 -22.38
CA GLN A 140 4.34 22.78 -20.96
C GLN A 140 5.25 21.89 -20.13
N SER A 141 6.15 22.50 -19.35
CA SER A 141 7.18 21.78 -18.60
C SER A 141 6.64 20.68 -17.65
N PRO A 142 5.50 20.87 -16.96
CA PRO A 142 4.89 19.79 -16.17
C PRO A 142 4.44 18.59 -17.00
N ALA A 143 3.89 18.83 -18.20
CA ALA A 143 3.44 17.79 -19.11
C ALA A 143 4.61 16.94 -19.61
N ILE A 144 5.75 17.56 -19.94
CA ILE A 144 6.99 16.85 -20.32
C ILE A 144 7.47 15.90 -19.22
N SER A 145 7.46 16.37 -17.98
CA SER A 145 7.88 15.57 -16.83
C SER A 145 6.91 14.40 -16.56
N LEU A 146 5.60 14.65 -16.65
CA LEU A 146 4.57 13.62 -16.58
C LEU A 146 4.76 12.56 -17.66
N SER A 147 4.98 12.98 -18.91
CA SER A 147 5.28 12.13 -20.04
C SER A 147 6.51 11.25 -19.80
N LEU A 148 7.60 11.83 -19.27
CA LEU A 148 8.80 11.07 -18.90
C LEU A 148 8.57 10.08 -17.75
N MET A 149 7.82 10.46 -16.71
CA MET A 149 7.48 9.55 -15.60
C MET A 149 6.67 8.35 -16.10
N LYS A 150 5.64 8.59 -16.93
CA LYS A 150 4.82 7.52 -17.55
C LYS A 150 5.66 6.66 -18.49
N LEU A 151 6.49 7.28 -19.34
CA LEU A 151 7.35 6.57 -20.29
C LEU A 151 8.36 5.67 -19.59
N THR A 152 9.00 6.15 -18.53
CA THR A 152 9.98 5.35 -17.77
C THR A 152 9.33 4.18 -17.03
N ALA A 153 8.14 4.38 -16.44
CA ALA A 153 7.36 3.31 -15.82
C ALA A 153 6.90 2.25 -16.85
N CYS A 154 6.39 2.72 -17.99
CA CYS A 154 6.01 1.89 -19.14
C CYS A 154 7.19 1.05 -19.66
N LEU A 155 8.34 1.70 -19.90
CA LEU A 155 9.54 1.03 -20.39
C LEU A 155 10.09 0.02 -19.38
N GLU A 156 10.12 0.36 -18.08
CA GLU A 156 10.57 -0.56 -17.02
C GLU A 156 9.72 -1.85 -17.01
N ARG A 157 8.40 -1.72 -17.11
CA ARG A 157 7.50 -2.89 -17.24
C ARG A 157 7.77 -3.68 -18.51
N ALA A 158 7.85 -3.01 -19.65
CA ALA A 158 8.02 -3.66 -20.95
C ALA A 158 9.36 -4.41 -21.03
N LEU A 159 10.44 -3.83 -20.49
CA LEU A 159 11.73 -4.49 -20.36
C LEU A 159 11.65 -5.73 -19.45
N GLY A 160 10.86 -5.68 -18.38
CA GLY A 160 10.62 -6.86 -17.54
C GLY A 160 9.87 -7.98 -18.27
N ASP A 161 8.94 -7.66 -19.17
CA ASP A 161 8.29 -8.66 -20.03
C ASP A 161 9.28 -9.29 -21.01
N VAL A 162 10.16 -8.48 -21.60
CA VAL A 162 11.22 -8.95 -22.50
C VAL A 162 12.26 -9.80 -21.76
N PHE A 163 12.62 -9.43 -20.53
CA PHE A 163 13.54 -10.19 -19.70
C PHE A 163 13.05 -11.64 -19.51
N LEU A 164 11.74 -11.82 -19.30
CA LEU A 164 11.11 -13.13 -19.09
C LEU A 164 11.10 -14.03 -20.34
N LEU A 165 11.52 -13.55 -21.51
CA LEU A 165 11.77 -14.42 -22.67
C LEU A 165 12.92 -15.40 -22.40
N ASN A 166 13.94 -14.96 -21.66
CA ASN A 166 15.15 -15.73 -21.40
C ASN A 166 15.35 -16.01 -19.89
N GLY A 167 14.84 -15.15 -19.02
CA GLY A 167 14.97 -15.23 -17.56
C GLY A 167 13.80 -15.93 -16.86
N LYS A 168 13.95 -16.19 -15.56
CA LYS A 168 12.91 -16.81 -14.71
C LYS A 168 12.24 -15.83 -13.76
N GLU A 169 13.04 -15.02 -13.06
CA GLU A 169 12.55 -14.02 -12.11
C GLU A 169 13.11 -12.66 -12.50
N CYS A 170 12.21 -11.73 -12.80
CA CYS A 170 12.58 -10.36 -13.19
C CYS A 170 13.24 -9.65 -12.01
N PRO A 171 14.41 -9.00 -12.19
CA PRO A 171 15.01 -8.15 -11.17
C PRO A 171 14.04 -7.08 -10.67
N PHE A 172 14.08 -6.80 -9.36
CA PHE A 172 13.22 -5.79 -8.74
C PHE A 172 13.68 -4.36 -9.04
N LEU A 173 14.99 -4.12 -9.12
CA LEU A 173 15.55 -2.79 -9.39
C LEU A 173 15.78 -2.59 -10.88
N LEU A 174 15.31 -1.47 -11.44
CA LEU A 174 15.55 -1.10 -12.84
C LEU A 174 17.03 -1.13 -13.23
N ARG A 175 17.93 -0.68 -12.34
CA ARG A 175 19.38 -0.72 -12.58
C ARG A 175 19.87 -2.14 -12.85
N ASP A 176 19.38 -3.11 -12.07
CA ASP A 176 19.80 -4.51 -12.17
C ASP A 176 19.15 -5.17 -13.40
N LEU A 177 17.92 -4.78 -13.74
CA LEU A 177 17.26 -5.14 -14.99
C LEU A 177 18.06 -4.66 -16.21
N LEU A 178 18.48 -3.39 -16.24
CA LEU A 178 19.29 -2.82 -17.32
C LEU A 178 20.70 -3.41 -17.42
N ALA A 179 21.23 -3.97 -16.32
CA ALA A 179 22.52 -4.66 -16.28
C ALA A 179 22.43 -6.15 -16.63
N SER A 180 21.22 -6.68 -16.85
CA SER A 180 21.00 -8.10 -17.09
C SER A 180 21.56 -8.57 -18.44
N LYS A 181 22.05 -9.83 -18.46
CA LYS A 181 22.55 -10.46 -19.70
C LYS A 181 21.40 -10.86 -20.62
N GLU A 182 20.24 -11.14 -20.02
CA GLU A 182 19.00 -11.52 -20.69
C GLU A 182 18.54 -10.41 -21.64
N LEU A 183 18.51 -9.16 -21.17
CA LEU A 183 18.19 -8.01 -22.04
C LEU A 183 19.31 -7.69 -23.02
N ALA A 184 20.58 -7.82 -22.61
CA ALA A 184 21.71 -7.62 -23.52
C ALA A 184 21.73 -8.64 -24.68
N GLN A 185 21.21 -9.85 -24.48
CA GLN A 185 21.04 -10.84 -25.56
C GLN A 185 19.97 -10.44 -26.58
N VAL A 186 18.92 -9.74 -26.14
CA VAL A 186 17.81 -9.32 -27.00
C VAL A 186 18.13 -8.02 -27.72
N PHE A 187 18.60 -7.02 -26.99
CA PHE A 187 18.80 -5.65 -27.49
C PHE A 187 20.26 -5.33 -27.84
N GLY A 188 21.21 -6.15 -27.42
CA GLY A 188 22.64 -5.87 -27.54
C GLY A 188 23.17 -5.02 -26.39
N GLN A 189 24.43 -5.27 -26.01
CA GLN A 189 25.06 -4.59 -24.86
C GLN A 189 25.12 -3.08 -25.04
N SER A 190 25.45 -2.60 -26.24
CA SER A 190 25.60 -1.17 -26.53
C SER A 190 24.28 -0.40 -26.39
N ALA A 191 23.15 -0.97 -26.84
CA ALA A 191 21.84 -0.34 -26.65
C ALA A 191 21.45 -0.27 -25.16
N MET A 192 21.73 -1.34 -24.40
CA MET A 192 21.52 -1.34 -22.95
C MET A 192 22.41 -0.32 -22.23
N ASP A 193 23.64 -0.13 -22.70
CA ASP A 193 24.55 0.87 -22.14
C ASP A 193 24.06 2.30 -22.39
N VAL A 194 23.46 2.59 -23.56
CA VAL A 194 22.76 3.87 -23.81
C VAL A 194 21.64 4.06 -22.78
N LEU A 195 20.78 3.06 -22.56
CA LEU A 195 19.69 3.16 -21.56
C LEU A 195 20.21 3.39 -20.14
N LYS A 196 21.35 2.77 -19.77
CA LYS A 196 21.98 3.00 -18.46
C LYS A 196 22.41 4.45 -18.24
N VAL A 197 22.80 5.17 -19.31
CA VAL A 197 23.13 6.61 -19.23
C VAL A 197 21.90 7.43 -18.86
N PHE A 198 20.74 7.14 -19.44
CA PHE A 198 19.50 7.87 -19.20
C PHE A 198 18.79 7.51 -17.88
N LEU A 199 18.70 6.21 -17.56
CA LEU A 199 17.79 5.71 -16.51
C LEU A 199 18.46 5.01 -15.33
N GLY A 200 19.67 4.49 -15.50
CA GLY A 200 20.18 3.42 -14.62
C GLY A 200 20.95 3.88 -13.39
N SER A 201 21.97 4.73 -13.57
CA SER A 201 22.94 5.04 -12.52
C SER A 201 22.75 6.44 -11.95
N PRO A 202 22.89 6.64 -10.62
CA PRO A 202 22.98 7.97 -10.01
C PRO A 202 24.13 8.84 -10.54
N ARG A 203 25.13 8.22 -11.20
CA ARG A 203 26.23 8.92 -11.87
C ARG A 203 25.89 9.37 -13.29
N GLY A 204 24.81 8.85 -13.87
CA GLY A 204 24.24 9.28 -15.15
C GLY A 204 23.08 10.26 -14.95
N LEU A 205 22.20 10.37 -15.96
CA LEU A 205 21.05 11.28 -15.88
C LEU A 205 20.02 10.83 -14.83
N ASN A 206 19.88 9.51 -14.61
CA ASN A 206 18.96 8.92 -13.62
C ASN A 206 17.54 9.49 -13.66
N LEU A 207 17.03 9.79 -14.87
CA LEU A 207 15.80 10.57 -15.07
C LEU A 207 14.60 9.97 -14.33
N ARG A 208 14.48 8.63 -14.35
CA ARG A 208 13.43 7.89 -13.65
C ARG A 208 13.40 8.28 -12.17
N ASN A 209 14.50 8.11 -11.45
CA ASN A 209 14.49 8.33 -10.00
C ASN A 209 14.40 9.81 -9.64
N ILE A 210 15.03 10.69 -10.42
CA ILE A 210 14.99 12.13 -10.14
C ILE A 210 13.57 12.68 -10.24
N LEU A 211 12.80 12.24 -11.24
CA LEU A 211 11.40 12.63 -11.42
C LEU A 211 10.48 11.97 -10.39
N TRP A 212 10.52 10.63 -10.25
CA TRP A 212 9.61 9.89 -9.37
C TRP A 212 9.82 10.17 -7.86
N HIS A 213 10.97 10.75 -7.49
CA HIS A 213 11.25 11.23 -6.13
C HIS A 213 11.12 12.76 -5.98
N GLY A 214 10.70 13.46 -7.03
CA GLY A 214 10.34 14.88 -6.97
C GLY A 214 11.52 15.83 -6.81
N PHE A 215 12.71 15.47 -7.29
CA PHE A 215 13.91 16.32 -7.18
C PHE A 215 14.03 17.35 -8.31
N ALA A 216 13.63 17.00 -9.54
CA ALA A 216 13.66 17.96 -10.65
C ALA A 216 12.41 18.84 -10.64
N SER A 217 12.60 20.14 -10.74
CA SER A 217 11.52 21.08 -11.01
C SER A 217 11.12 21.04 -12.49
N PRO A 218 9.90 21.50 -12.86
CA PRO A 218 9.38 21.40 -14.22
C PRO A 218 10.36 21.93 -15.28
N HIS A 219 10.99 23.08 -15.01
CA HIS A 219 11.85 23.76 -15.97
C HIS A 219 13.27 23.16 -16.08
N GLU A 220 13.65 22.26 -15.18
CA GLU A 220 14.99 21.65 -15.16
C GLU A 220 15.10 20.41 -16.04
N VAL A 221 13.98 19.93 -16.61
CA VAL A 221 13.93 18.70 -17.41
C VAL A 221 13.88 19.05 -18.90
N PRO A 222 14.98 18.91 -19.66
CA PRO A 222 14.97 19.17 -21.09
C PRO A 222 13.96 18.29 -21.85
N PRO A 223 13.07 18.87 -22.67
CA PRO A 223 12.14 18.10 -23.51
C PRO A 223 12.82 17.10 -24.45
N LYS A 224 14.08 17.38 -24.81
CA LYS A 224 14.93 16.56 -25.66
C LYS A 224 15.12 15.15 -25.10
N TYR A 225 15.17 15.00 -23.77
CA TYR A 225 15.24 13.67 -23.15
C TYR A 225 13.96 12.87 -23.34
N CYS A 226 12.79 13.53 -23.30
CA CYS A 226 11.52 12.87 -23.58
C CYS A 226 11.45 12.39 -25.04
N SER A 227 11.82 13.24 -25.99
CA SER A 227 11.92 12.87 -27.41
C SER A 227 12.91 11.72 -27.66
N MET A 228 14.10 11.79 -27.06
CA MET A 228 15.11 10.74 -27.20
C MET A 228 14.62 9.41 -26.61
N MET A 229 14.01 9.42 -25.42
CA MET A 229 13.48 8.21 -24.80
C MET A 229 12.34 7.58 -25.62
N THR A 230 11.50 8.39 -26.26
CA THR A 230 10.47 7.89 -27.20
C THR A 230 11.11 7.19 -28.40
N LEU A 231 12.13 7.80 -29.02
CA LEU A 231 12.85 7.20 -30.14
C LEU A 231 13.57 5.91 -29.74
N LEU A 232 14.26 5.91 -28.59
CA LEU A 232 14.94 4.73 -28.06
C LEU A 232 13.94 3.58 -27.83
N THR A 233 12.76 3.88 -27.30
CA THR A 233 11.69 2.87 -27.09
C THR A 233 11.22 2.25 -28.40
N ALA A 234 11.07 3.05 -29.47
CA ALA A 234 10.76 2.55 -30.81
C ALA A 234 11.93 1.71 -31.38
N GLY A 235 13.17 2.19 -31.23
CA GLY A 235 14.38 1.48 -31.67
C GLY A 235 14.56 0.12 -30.99
N LEU A 236 14.21 0.01 -29.70
CA LEU A 236 14.19 -1.26 -28.98
C LEU A 236 13.12 -2.19 -29.55
N GLY A 237 11.93 -1.68 -29.88
CA GLY A 237 10.89 -2.45 -30.55
C GLY A 237 11.33 -3.03 -31.90
N GLN A 238 12.15 -2.29 -32.66
CA GLN A 238 12.75 -2.76 -33.92
C GLN A 238 13.72 -3.93 -33.69
N LEU A 239 14.58 -3.82 -32.68
CA LEU A 239 15.51 -4.89 -32.27
C LEU A 239 14.76 -6.13 -31.77
N LEU A 240 13.77 -5.94 -30.89
CA LEU A 240 12.94 -7.01 -30.34
C LEU A 240 12.21 -7.78 -31.44
N LYS A 241 11.60 -7.09 -32.40
CA LYS A 241 10.92 -7.74 -33.53
C LYS A 241 11.88 -8.63 -34.32
N SER A 242 13.12 -8.20 -34.51
CA SER A 242 14.15 -8.99 -35.19
C SER A 242 14.52 -10.23 -34.38
N TYR A 243 14.72 -10.08 -33.07
CA TYR A 243 15.01 -11.19 -32.15
C TYR A 243 13.86 -12.23 -32.11
N LEU A 244 12.61 -11.79 -31.96
CA LEU A 244 11.44 -12.67 -31.91
C LEU A 244 11.25 -13.43 -33.23
N ARG A 245 11.55 -12.80 -34.39
CA ARG A 245 11.54 -13.49 -35.69
C ARG A 245 12.58 -14.59 -35.78
N GLN A 246 13.77 -14.37 -35.24
CA GLN A 246 14.87 -15.34 -35.27
C GLN A 246 14.63 -16.50 -34.30
N THR A 247 14.19 -16.21 -33.08
CA THR A 247 13.99 -17.20 -32.01
C THR A 247 12.63 -17.90 -32.07
N LYS A 248 11.67 -17.32 -32.79
CA LYS A 248 10.26 -17.75 -32.83
C LYS A 248 9.57 -17.72 -31.46
N PHE A 249 10.09 -16.93 -30.52
CA PHE A 249 9.41 -16.68 -29.25
C PHE A 249 8.24 -15.73 -29.43
N ALA A 250 7.29 -15.79 -28.51
CA ALA A 250 6.19 -14.85 -28.39
C ALA A 250 6.37 -14.00 -27.14
N LEU A 251 6.27 -12.68 -27.28
CA LEU A 251 6.23 -11.78 -26.14
C LEU A 251 4.88 -11.92 -25.44
N VAL A 252 4.91 -12.16 -24.14
CA VAL A 252 3.71 -12.23 -23.30
C VAL A 252 3.79 -11.12 -22.27
N HIS A 253 2.77 -10.26 -22.26
CA HIS A 253 2.66 -9.21 -21.26
C HIS A 253 2.18 -9.77 -19.93
N ARG A 254 2.85 -9.39 -18.85
CA ARG A 254 2.33 -9.65 -17.50
C ARG A 254 0.96 -8.96 -17.36
N PRO A 255 0.02 -9.51 -16.56
CA PRO A 255 -1.25 -8.83 -16.30
C PRO A 255 -1.02 -7.53 -15.50
N PHE A 256 -1.86 -6.53 -15.73
CA PHE A 256 -1.88 -5.34 -14.88
C PHE A 256 -2.40 -5.69 -13.48
N ARG A 257 -1.91 -4.98 -12.47
CA ARG A 257 -2.43 -5.08 -11.11
C ARG A 257 -3.63 -4.15 -10.98
N ALA A 258 -4.78 -4.73 -10.65
CA ALA A 258 -5.88 -3.96 -10.09
C ALA A 258 -5.49 -3.51 -8.67
N LEU A 259 -5.83 -2.27 -8.32
CA LEU A 259 -5.77 -1.85 -6.93
C LEU A 259 -6.75 -2.68 -6.10
N PRO A 260 -6.43 -2.98 -4.83
CA PRO A 260 -7.39 -3.61 -3.93
C PRO A 260 -8.65 -2.76 -3.82
N ASP A 261 -9.75 -3.37 -3.42
CA ASP A 261 -11.01 -2.66 -3.18
C ASP A 261 -10.76 -1.49 -2.20
N LEU A 262 -11.11 -0.29 -2.67
CA LEU A 262 -10.90 0.97 -1.98
C LEU A 262 -12.11 1.40 -1.15
N GLU A 263 -13.21 0.63 -1.12
CA GLU A 263 -14.40 0.94 -0.31
C GLU A 263 -14.02 1.26 1.15
N ASP A 264 -13.13 0.45 1.72
CA ASP A 264 -12.64 0.62 3.08
C ASP A 264 -11.68 1.81 3.27
N LEU A 265 -11.09 2.32 2.18
CA LEU A 265 -10.12 3.43 2.17
C LEU A 265 -10.76 4.76 1.72
N ALA A 266 -11.99 4.74 1.24
CA ALA A 266 -12.74 5.90 0.79
C ALA A 266 -13.30 6.72 1.97
N VAL A 267 -12.40 7.24 2.83
CA VAL A 267 -12.76 7.97 4.06
C VAL A 267 -13.11 9.42 3.78
N PHE A 268 -12.35 10.07 2.89
CA PHE A 268 -12.61 11.45 2.50
C PHE A 268 -13.75 11.52 1.48
N PRO A 269 -14.64 12.54 1.58
CA PRO A 269 -15.64 12.78 0.55
C PRO A 269 -14.99 13.14 -0.79
N ASP A 270 -15.78 13.08 -1.85
CA ASP A 270 -15.37 13.57 -3.17
C ASP A 270 -14.94 15.04 -3.11
N MET A 271 -13.87 15.37 -3.81
CA MET A 271 -13.37 16.73 -3.99
C MET A 271 -14.39 17.54 -4.81
N THR A 272 -15.22 18.31 -4.12
CA THR A 272 -16.31 19.09 -4.71
C THR A 272 -15.82 20.41 -5.31
N SER A 273 -16.68 21.06 -6.10
CA SER A 273 -16.47 22.43 -6.58
C SER A 273 -16.30 23.47 -5.47
N GLU A 274 -16.64 23.14 -4.21
CA GLU A 274 -16.38 24.00 -3.05
C GLU A 274 -14.97 23.83 -2.49
N VAL A 275 -14.39 22.63 -2.60
CA VAL A 275 -13.06 22.29 -2.04
C VAL A 275 -11.95 22.60 -3.02
N LEU A 276 -12.16 22.35 -4.33
CA LEU A 276 -11.13 22.56 -5.35
C LEU A 276 -10.58 24.01 -5.38
N PRO A 277 -11.41 25.08 -5.30
CA PRO A 277 -10.89 26.46 -5.25
C PRO A 277 -10.11 26.76 -3.97
N VAL A 278 -10.45 26.10 -2.85
CA VAL A 278 -9.69 26.21 -1.60
C VAL A 278 -8.32 25.58 -1.77
N LEU A 279 -8.25 24.41 -2.40
CA LEU A 279 -6.98 23.75 -2.69
C LEU A 279 -6.09 24.63 -3.57
N GLU A 280 -6.63 25.25 -4.63
CA GLU A 280 -5.87 26.19 -5.47
C GLU A 280 -5.28 27.37 -4.68
N GLU A 281 -6.09 27.96 -3.79
CA GLU A 281 -5.65 29.06 -2.93
C GLU A 281 -4.53 28.61 -1.98
N VAL A 282 -4.75 27.48 -1.31
CA VAL A 282 -3.83 26.89 -0.33
C VAL A 282 -2.52 26.48 -0.98
N MET A 283 -2.54 25.92 -2.19
CA MET A 283 -1.34 25.54 -2.94
C MET A 283 -0.38 26.73 -3.14
N LYS A 284 -0.93 27.92 -3.39
CA LYS A 284 -0.14 29.14 -3.64
C LYS A 284 0.41 29.77 -2.36
N LYS A 285 -0.15 29.43 -1.20
CA LYS A 285 0.15 30.06 0.10
C LYS A 285 0.88 29.14 1.08
N SER A 286 0.77 27.82 0.89
CA SER A 286 1.33 26.83 1.80
C SER A 286 2.85 26.80 1.70
N THR A 287 3.52 26.89 2.85
CA THR A 287 4.99 26.75 2.95
C THR A 287 5.46 25.31 2.70
N PHE A 288 4.55 24.34 2.62
CA PHE A 288 4.84 22.95 2.27
C PHE A 288 5.29 22.79 0.81
N ILE A 289 4.78 23.62 -0.10
CA ILE A 289 5.09 23.56 -1.52
C ILE A 289 6.27 24.49 -1.83
N LEU A 290 7.29 23.98 -2.50
CA LEU A 290 8.33 24.82 -3.08
C LEU A 290 7.77 25.59 -4.27
N LYS A 291 8.05 26.89 -4.36
CA LYS A 291 7.57 27.73 -5.48
C LYS A 291 7.97 27.17 -6.85
N ILE A 292 9.19 26.64 -6.98
CA ILE A 292 9.67 26.00 -8.22
C ILE A 292 8.89 24.73 -8.59
N MET A 293 8.20 24.10 -7.63
CA MET A 293 7.42 22.88 -7.83
C MET A 293 5.92 23.13 -7.99
N LEU A 294 5.44 24.35 -7.73
CA LEU A 294 4.02 24.71 -7.84
C LEU A 294 3.37 24.31 -9.17
N PRO A 295 4.04 24.41 -10.34
CA PRO A 295 3.39 24.04 -11.61
C PRO A 295 3.00 22.56 -11.69
N TYR A 296 3.68 21.66 -10.95
CA TYR A 296 3.24 20.25 -10.88
C TYR A 296 1.94 20.08 -10.11
N TRP A 297 1.72 20.86 -9.06
CA TRP A 297 0.48 20.81 -8.29
C TRP A 297 -0.69 21.37 -9.10
N GLU A 298 -0.48 22.48 -9.81
CA GLU A 298 -1.49 23.07 -10.71
C GLU A 298 -1.88 22.08 -11.81
N GLU A 299 -0.87 21.45 -12.44
CA GLU A 299 -1.13 20.44 -13.46
C GLU A 299 -1.84 19.19 -12.88
N ALA A 300 -1.48 18.73 -11.68
CA ALA A 300 -2.15 17.60 -11.04
C ALA A 300 -3.64 17.87 -10.82
N LEU A 301 -3.99 19.10 -10.43
CA LEU A 301 -5.38 19.52 -10.25
C LEU A 301 -6.13 19.55 -11.59
N ILE A 302 -5.54 20.15 -12.64
CA ILE A 302 -6.12 20.19 -13.99
C ILE A 302 -6.38 18.77 -14.52
N ARG A 303 -5.46 17.83 -14.26
CA ARG A 303 -5.63 16.42 -14.66
C ARG A 303 -6.75 15.74 -13.89
N PHE A 304 -6.90 16.03 -12.60
CA PHE A 304 -8.03 15.54 -11.81
C PHE A 304 -9.37 16.00 -12.39
N GLU A 305 -9.51 17.29 -12.69
CA GLU A 305 -10.73 17.87 -13.27
C GLU A 305 -11.06 17.31 -14.66
N LYS A 306 -10.03 16.96 -15.44
CA LYS A 306 -10.18 16.30 -16.75
C LYS A 306 -10.42 14.79 -16.64
N HIS A 307 -10.69 14.25 -15.46
CA HIS A 307 -10.87 12.82 -15.20
C HIS A 307 -9.65 11.95 -15.55
N ARG A 308 -8.46 12.55 -15.55
CA ARG A 308 -7.17 11.88 -15.79
C ARG A 308 -6.54 11.53 -14.43
N PHE A 309 -7.17 10.60 -13.72
CA PHE A 309 -6.84 10.30 -12.31
C PHE A 309 -5.44 9.74 -12.10
N ALA A 310 -4.96 8.87 -13.00
CA ALA A 310 -3.56 8.41 -12.97
C ALA A 310 -2.58 9.57 -13.11
N ASP A 311 -2.79 10.45 -14.09
CA ASP A 311 -1.89 11.59 -14.34
C ASP A 311 -1.83 12.53 -13.12
N CYS A 312 -2.98 12.76 -12.45
CA CYS A 312 -3.04 13.46 -11.17
C CYS A 312 -2.17 12.80 -10.11
N ALA A 313 -2.32 11.49 -9.88
CA ALA A 313 -1.55 10.76 -8.88
C ALA A 313 -0.05 10.71 -9.20
N VAL A 314 0.32 10.51 -10.47
CA VAL A 314 1.72 10.49 -10.94
C VAL A 314 2.42 11.81 -10.69
N LEU A 315 1.72 12.93 -10.84
CA LEU A 315 2.25 14.25 -10.50
C LEU A 315 2.28 14.50 -8.99
N LEU A 316 1.21 14.15 -8.27
CA LEU A 316 1.01 14.49 -6.86
C LEU A 316 1.94 13.71 -5.91
N LEU A 317 2.17 12.42 -6.16
CA LEU A 317 2.95 11.55 -5.27
C LEU A 317 4.42 12.00 -5.09
N PRO A 318 5.18 12.34 -6.16
CA PRO A 318 6.51 12.92 -6.00
C PRO A 318 6.50 14.25 -5.24
N GLN A 319 5.44 15.06 -5.40
CA GLN A 319 5.34 16.33 -4.68
C GLN A 319 5.06 16.16 -3.19
N LEU A 320 4.26 15.16 -2.81
CA LEU A 320 4.09 14.77 -1.42
C LEU A 320 5.43 14.29 -0.81
N GLU A 321 6.21 13.51 -1.56
CA GLU A 321 7.54 13.07 -1.10
C GLU A 321 8.46 14.27 -0.87
N MET A 322 8.55 15.19 -1.83
CA MET A 322 9.35 16.40 -1.72
C MET A 322 8.93 17.30 -0.54
N GLY A 323 7.64 17.58 -0.40
CA GLY A 323 7.15 18.40 0.70
C GLY A 323 7.41 17.76 2.07
N LEU A 324 7.17 16.45 2.21
CA LEU A 324 7.50 15.72 3.44
C LEU A 324 9.00 15.65 3.70
N ARG A 325 9.84 15.52 2.66
CA ARG A 325 11.30 15.55 2.77
C ARG A 325 11.80 16.88 3.35
N ARG A 326 11.19 17.99 2.96
CA ARG A 326 11.50 19.31 3.56
C ARG A 326 11.15 19.36 5.04
N VAL A 327 9.93 18.97 5.39
CA VAL A 327 9.50 18.92 6.79
C VAL A 327 10.42 18.01 7.59
N PHE A 328 10.70 16.80 7.08
CA PHE A 328 11.62 15.83 7.66
C PHE A 328 12.99 16.43 7.94
N ALA A 329 13.58 17.12 6.96
CA ALA A 329 14.90 17.71 7.11
C ALA A 329 14.93 18.77 8.21
N VAL A 330 13.90 19.62 8.29
CA VAL A 330 13.84 20.67 9.30
C VAL A 330 13.59 20.10 10.71
N VAL A 331 12.58 19.24 10.88
CA VAL A 331 12.22 18.72 12.22
C VAL A 331 13.29 17.79 12.81
N ASN A 332 14.06 17.10 11.96
CA ASN A 332 15.18 16.27 12.41
C ASN A 332 16.53 17.01 12.40
N LYS A 333 16.56 18.30 12.02
CA LYS A 333 17.80 19.10 11.90
C LYS A 333 18.84 18.43 10.98
N CYS A 334 18.37 17.85 9.89
CA CYS A 334 19.20 17.21 8.88
C CYS A 334 19.94 18.26 8.05
N PRO A 335 21.11 17.90 7.47
CA PRO A 335 21.80 18.79 6.54
C PRO A 335 20.97 19.02 5.28
N GLN A 336 21.04 20.24 4.73
CA GLN A 336 20.29 20.64 3.52
C GLN A 336 20.54 19.72 2.31
N ARG A 337 21.68 19.04 2.24
CA ARG A 337 21.98 18.05 1.19
C ARG A 337 20.96 16.92 1.07
N LEU A 338 20.15 16.65 2.12
CA LEU A 338 19.08 15.65 2.01
C LEU A 338 17.91 16.14 1.16
N LEU A 339 17.81 17.45 0.88
CA LEU A 339 16.82 18.03 -0.03
C LEU A 339 17.24 17.88 -1.50
N THR A 340 18.52 17.58 -1.76
CA THR A 340 19.08 17.52 -3.10
C THR A 340 19.30 16.09 -3.59
N ALA A 341 19.15 15.89 -4.90
CA ALA A 341 19.60 14.66 -5.55
C ALA A 341 21.14 14.64 -5.62
N GLU A 342 21.75 13.65 -4.98
CA GLU A 342 23.21 13.46 -4.91
C GLU A 342 23.67 12.30 -5.80
N SER A 343 24.71 12.49 -6.60
CA SER A 343 25.26 11.44 -7.48
C SER A 343 26.07 10.37 -6.74
N THR A 344 26.41 10.62 -5.48
CA THR A 344 27.30 9.78 -4.65
C THR A 344 26.65 9.23 -3.38
N ALA A 345 25.40 9.60 -3.10
CA ALA A 345 24.66 9.15 -1.93
C ALA A 345 23.27 8.62 -2.32
N LEU A 346 22.68 7.80 -1.44
CA LEU A 346 21.30 7.35 -1.61
C LEU A 346 20.34 8.52 -1.40
N TYR A 347 19.24 8.50 -2.15
CA TYR A 347 18.20 9.51 -2.02
C TYR A 347 17.36 9.28 -0.76
N THR A 348 16.94 10.36 -0.11
CA THR A 348 15.97 10.32 0.98
C THR A 348 14.56 10.22 0.40
N THR A 349 14.01 9.01 0.40
CA THR A 349 12.70 8.64 -0.16
C THR A 349 11.64 8.50 0.93
N PHE A 350 10.37 8.22 0.57
CA PHE A 350 9.31 7.93 1.55
C PHE A 350 9.71 6.90 2.61
N ASP A 351 10.49 5.87 2.25
CA ASP A 351 10.92 4.81 3.17
C ASP A 351 11.75 5.36 4.33
N GLU A 352 12.66 6.29 4.05
CA GLU A 352 13.49 6.95 5.07
C GLU A 352 12.69 8.04 5.80
N ILE A 353 11.95 8.86 5.04
CA ILE A 353 11.16 9.99 5.56
C ILE A 353 10.14 9.51 6.60
N LEU A 354 9.47 8.39 6.34
CA LEU A 354 8.39 7.84 7.17
C LEU A 354 8.86 6.76 8.14
N ALA A 355 10.17 6.49 8.24
CA ALA A 355 10.71 5.46 9.13
C ALA A 355 10.63 5.88 10.61
N LYS A 356 10.69 4.89 11.53
CA LYS A 356 10.67 5.17 12.97
C LYS A 356 11.93 5.86 13.46
N HIS A 357 13.08 5.43 12.95
CA HIS A 357 14.39 5.91 13.37
C HIS A 357 15.18 6.36 12.15
N LEU A 358 16.04 7.34 12.35
CA LEU A 358 17.04 7.78 11.38
C LEU A 358 18.16 6.73 11.28
N ASN A 359 19.02 6.87 10.27
CA ASN A 359 20.16 5.96 10.05
C ASN A 359 21.16 5.92 11.22
N ASP A 360 21.23 6.98 12.04
CA ASP A 360 22.06 7.05 13.24
C ASP A 360 21.39 6.46 14.50
N GLY A 361 20.20 5.87 14.35
CA GLY A 361 19.41 5.27 15.43
C GLY A 361 18.57 6.26 16.24
N LYS A 362 18.68 7.56 16.00
CA LYS A 362 17.81 8.55 16.68
C LYS A 362 16.36 8.41 16.21
N LEU A 363 15.44 8.79 17.08
CA LEU A 363 14.01 8.79 16.75
C LEU A 363 13.71 9.86 15.69
N ASN A 364 13.02 9.46 14.64
CA ASN A 364 12.51 10.37 13.62
C ASN A 364 11.40 11.25 14.23
N GLN A 365 11.56 12.57 14.15
CA GLN A 365 10.61 13.54 14.68
C GLN A 365 9.42 13.80 13.75
N LEU A 366 9.51 13.45 12.45
CA LEU A 366 8.43 13.70 11.50
C LEU A 366 7.14 12.94 11.87
N PRO A 367 7.15 11.63 12.20
CA PRO A 367 5.93 10.93 12.60
C PRO A 367 5.24 11.56 13.82
N LEU A 368 6.01 12.07 14.78
CA LEU A 368 5.48 12.77 15.96
C LEU A 368 4.86 14.12 15.58
N PHE A 369 5.51 14.84 14.67
CA PHE A 369 5.05 16.14 14.17
C PHE A 369 3.77 16.03 13.33
N LEU A 370 3.68 15.06 12.43
CA LEU A 370 2.48 14.81 11.61
C LEU A 370 1.31 14.25 12.43
N GLY A 371 1.62 13.49 13.47
CA GLY A 371 0.65 12.77 14.28
C GLY A 371 0.22 11.44 13.65
N GLU A 372 -0.32 10.56 14.50
CA GLU A 372 -0.71 9.19 14.16
C GLU A 372 -1.69 9.11 12.97
N PRO A 373 -2.78 9.90 12.89
CA PRO A 373 -3.75 9.79 11.80
C PRO A 373 -3.16 10.05 10.41
N ALA A 374 -2.28 11.06 10.29
CA ALA A 374 -1.63 11.38 9.02
C ALA A 374 -0.62 10.31 8.61
N MET A 375 0.11 9.76 9.59
CA MET A 375 1.03 8.65 9.36
C MET A 375 0.29 7.37 8.94
N GLU A 376 -0.84 7.06 9.56
CA GLU A 376 -1.66 5.90 9.19
C GLU A 376 -2.20 6.02 7.76
N PHE A 377 -2.67 7.20 7.34
CA PHE A 377 -3.09 7.42 5.95
C PHE A 377 -1.95 7.17 4.96
N LEU A 378 -0.78 7.78 5.21
CA LEU A 378 0.39 7.62 4.36
C LEU A 378 0.82 6.15 4.27
N TRP A 379 0.78 5.42 5.38
CA TRP A 379 1.13 4.00 5.41
C TRP A 379 0.12 3.10 4.70
N ASP A 380 -1.18 3.38 4.85
CA ASP A 380 -2.23 2.67 4.14
C ASP A 380 -2.05 2.80 2.62
N PHE A 381 -1.83 4.02 2.11
CA PHE A 381 -1.73 4.26 0.68
C PHE A 381 -0.37 3.90 0.06
N LEU A 382 0.73 4.04 0.81
CA LEU A 382 2.08 3.93 0.25
C LEU A 382 2.83 2.66 0.65
N ASN A 383 2.60 2.09 1.83
CA ASN A 383 3.54 1.13 2.44
C ASN A 383 2.95 -0.26 2.72
N HIS A 384 1.74 -0.34 3.27
CA HIS A 384 1.18 -1.61 3.72
C HIS A 384 1.08 -2.64 2.58
N GLN A 385 1.55 -3.86 2.82
CA GLN A 385 1.62 -4.91 1.78
C GLN A 385 0.25 -5.29 1.20
N GLU A 386 -0.80 -5.27 2.04
CA GLU A 386 -2.19 -5.49 1.65
C GLU A 386 -2.90 -4.19 1.22
N GLY A 387 -2.20 -3.06 1.29
CA GLY A 387 -2.68 -1.76 0.82
C GLY A 387 -2.42 -1.54 -0.67
N PRO A 388 -2.94 -0.44 -1.22
CA PRO A 388 -2.82 -0.13 -2.63
C PRO A 388 -1.41 0.22 -3.11
N ARG A 389 -0.47 0.56 -2.21
CA ARG A 389 0.94 0.92 -2.53
C ARG A 389 1.07 1.72 -3.82
N VAL A 390 0.26 2.78 -3.92
CA VAL A 390 -0.06 3.47 -5.18
C VAL A 390 1.20 3.98 -5.88
N ARG A 391 2.16 4.50 -5.11
CA ARG A 391 3.42 5.04 -5.62
C ARG A 391 4.29 3.96 -6.25
N ASP A 392 4.43 2.82 -5.61
CA ASP A 392 5.29 1.74 -6.11
C ASP A 392 4.70 1.19 -7.41
N HIS A 393 3.42 0.80 -7.39
CA HIS A 393 2.78 0.18 -8.54
C HIS A 393 2.65 1.13 -9.74
N LEU A 394 2.41 2.43 -9.54
CA LEU A 394 2.45 3.41 -10.64
C LEU A 394 3.87 3.59 -11.21
N SER A 395 4.89 3.73 -10.35
CA SER A 395 6.26 4.00 -10.78
C SER A 395 6.93 2.84 -11.51
N HIS A 396 6.42 1.61 -11.33
CA HIS A 396 6.84 0.40 -12.04
C HIS A 396 5.92 0.04 -13.23
N GLY A 397 4.96 0.90 -13.56
CA GLY A 397 4.02 0.69 -14.67
C GLY A 397 3.06 -0.49 -14.46
N GLU A 398 2.90 -0.98 -13.24
CA GLU A 398 2.10 -2.18 -12.95
C GLU A 398 0.59 -1.93 -13.03
N ILE A 399 0.16 -0.67 -13.01
CA ILE A 399 -1.25 -0.27 -13.13
C ILE A 399 -1.51 0.30 -14.52
N ASN A 400 -2.65 -0.07 -15.11
CA ASN A 400 -3.11 0.53 -16.35
C ASN A 400 -3.61 1.96 -16.08
N PHE A 401 -3.00 2.99 -16.70
CA PHE A 401 -3.30 4.39 -16.38
C PHE A 401 -4.77 4.79 -16.59
N PRO A 402 -5.47 4.39 -17.68
CA PRO A 402 -6.88 4.72 -17.88
C PRO A 402 -7.83 4.04 -16.88
N GLU A 403 -7.41 2.92 -16.27
CA GLU A 403 -8.20 2.18 -15.28
C GLU A 403 -7.90 2.59 -13.84
N PHE A 404 -7.02 3.59 -13.63
CA PHE A 404 -6.70 4.05 -12.29
C PHE A 404 -7.95 4.66 -11.61
N PRO A 405 -8.34 4.17 -10.42
CA PRO A 405 -9.62 4.52 -9.81
C PRO A 405 -9.65 5.98 -9.38
N LYS A 406 -10.80 6.63 -9.63
CA LYS A 406 -11.09 8.00 -9.18
C LYS A 406 -10.87 8.11 -7.68
N GLU A 407 -11.33 7.12 -6.94
CA GLU A 407 -11.34 7.06 -5.48
C GLU A 407 -9.92 7.23 -4.94
N ALA A 408 -8.91 6.55 -5.51
CA ALA A 408 -7.52 6.68 -5.08
C ALA A 408 -6.99 8.11 -5.28
N ALA A 409 -7.20 8.71 -6.47
CA ALA A 409 -6.77 10.08 -6.74
C ALA A 409 -7.49 11.07 -5.81
N ASN A 410 -8.79 10.86 -5.57
CA ASN A 410 -9.60 11.69 -4.68
C ASN A 410 -9.07 11.67 -3.24
N GLN A 411 -8.82 10.48 -2.68
CA GLN A 411 -8.29 10.36 -1.32
C GLN A 411 -6.92 11.04 -1.19
N LEU A 412 -6.02 10.86 -2.17
CA LEU A 412 -4.71 11.53 -2.18
C LEU A 412 -4.84 13.06 -2.23
N LEU A 413 -5.72 13.60 -3.07
CA LEU A 413 -5.92 15.03 -3.23
C LEU A 413 -6.58 15.66 -1.98
N ALA A 414 -7.57 14.98 -1.40
CA ALA A 414 -8.23 15.38 -0.16
C ALA A 414 -7.24 15.40 1.02
N PHE A 415 -6.46 14.33 1.19
CA PHE A 415 -5.41 14.28 2.21
C PHE A 415 -4.36 15.38 1.99
N SER A 416 -3.93 15.60 0.74
CA SER A 416 -2.99 16.66 0.39
C SER A 416 -3.53 18.03 0.78
N THR A 417 -4.82 18.30 0.51
CA THR A 417 -5.49 19.55 0.92
C THR A 417 -5.39 19.77 2.43
N VAL A 418 -5.71 18.74 3.22
CA VAL A 418 -5.61 18.83 4.69
C VAL A 418 -4.17 19.01 5.15
N LEU A 419 -3.22 18.33 4.52
CA LEU A 419 -1.81 18.47 4.84
C LEU A 419 -1.34 19.91 4.57
N LEU A 420 -1.64 20.47 3.39
CA LEU A 420 -1.24 21.82 3.00
C LEU A 420 -1.83 22.90 3.93
N LEU A 421 -3.08 22.71 4.38
CA LEU A 421 -3.74 23.59 5.36
C LEU A 421 -2.98 23.68 6.69
N ARG A 422 -2.13 22.71 7.03
CA ARG A 422 -1.28 22.79 8.24
C ARG A 422 -0.08 23.73 8.07
N PHE A 423 0.18 24.19 6.85
CA PHE A 423 1.38 24.98 6.51
C PHE A 423 1.03 26.34 5.88
N VAL A 424 -0.22 26.80 6.02
CA VAL A 424 -0.64 28.17 5.69
C VAL A 424 -0.66 29.05 6.94
N ASP A 425 -0.69 30.37 6.75
CA ASP A 425 -0.85 31.36 7.83
C ASP A 425 -2.07 31.08 8.70
N GLU A 426 -1.96 31.26 10.03
CA GLU A 426 -3.04 30.98 10.98
C GLU A 426 -4.32 31.80 10.69
N GLY A 427 -4.16 33.05 10.26
CA GLY A 427 -5.28 33.92 9.89
C GLY A 427 -6.04 33.37 8.69
N LEU A 428 -5.32 32.95 7.65
CA LEU A 428 -5.93 32.29 6.48
C LEU A 428 -6.57 30.96 6.86
N LEU A 429 -5.89 30.14 7.69
CA LEU A 429 -6.42 28.86 8.15
C LEU A 429 -7.75 29.01 8.90
N SER A 430 -7.84 30.02 9.78
CA SER A 430 -9.06 30.32 10.54
C SER A 430 -10.24 30.59 9.60
N VAL A 431 -10.04 31.43 8.59
CA VAL A 431 -11.07 31.76 7.59
C VAL A 431 -11.48 30.52 6.79
N LEU A 432 -10.51 29.71 6.35
CA LEU A 432 -10.81 28.51 5.56
C LEU A 432 -11.56 27.44 6.37
N LYS A 433 -11.31 27.32 7.68
CA LYS A 433 -12.00 26.39 8.59
C LYS A 433 -13.45 26.79 8.91
N GLU A 434 -13.88 28.00 8.54
CA GLU A 434 -15.30 28.39 8.61
C GLU A 434 -16.14 27.64 7.57
N LYS A 435 -15.54 27.25 6.43
CA LYS A 435 -16.21 26.46 5.40
C LYS A 435 -16.49 25.04 5.91
N VAL A 436 -17.76 24.62 5.83
CA VAL A 436 -18.23 23.32 6.35
C VAL A 436 -17.49 22.15 5.72
N ALA A 437 -17.28 22.17 4.40
CA ALA A 437 -16.56 21.12 3.69
C ALA A 437 -15.12 20.96 4.20
N ILE A 438 -14.40 22.06 4.44
CA ILE A 438 -13.02 22.05 4.95
C ILE A 438 -12.97 21.57 6.40
N ARG A 439 -13.89 22.02 7.24
CA ARG A 439 -13.99 21.54 8.63
C ARG A 439 -14.24 20.03 8.69
N SER A 440 -15.11 19.53 7.81
CA SER A 440 -15.39 18.09 7.69
C SER A 440 -14.13 17.32 7.26
N LEU A 441 -13.43 17.79 6.22
CA LEU A 441 -12.18 17.17 5.74
C LEU A 441 -11.10 17.10 6.83
N VAL A 442 -10.87 18.21 7.54
CA VAL A 442 -9.91 18.26 8.64
C VAL A 442 -10.33 17.31 9.77
N GLY A 443 -11.62 17.29 10.13
CA GLY A 443 -12.14 16.39 11.17
C GLY A 443 -11.98 14.90 10.81
N LEU A 444 -12.19 14.54 9.54
CA LEU A 444 -11.96 13.18 9.05
C LEU A 444 -10.47 12.80 9.11
N ALA A 445 -9.59 13.70 8.67
CA ALA A 445 -8.14 13.47 8.69
C ALA A 445 -7.59 13.35 10.12
N GLU A 446 -8.11 14.13 11.07
CA GLU A 446 -7.71 14.06 12.48
C GLU A 446 -8.18 12.79 13.19
N ASN A 447 -9.20 12.11 12.65
CA ASN A 447 -9.76 10.87 13.18
C ASN A 447 -9.44 9.64 12.31
N TYR A 448 -8.60 9.80 11.29
CA TYR A 448 -8.19 8.71 10.41
C TYR A 448 -7.53 7.59 11.22
N ARG A 449 -7.82 6.34 10.85
CA ARG A 449 -7.22 5.14 11.43
C ARG A 449 -6.79 4.21 10.33
N ALA A 450 -5.75 3.40 10.53
CA ALA A 450 -5.35 2.45 9.50
C ALA A 450 -6.50 1.46 9.18
N HIS A 451 -6.78 1.24 7.90
CA HIS A 451 -7.82 0.36 7.37
C HIS A 451 -7.26 -0.93 6.78
N VAL A 452 -6.03 -0.89 6.24
CA VAL A 452 -5.39 -2.05 5.59
C VAL A 452 -4.31 -2.71 6.45
N HIS A 453 -3.95 -2.11 7.59
CA HIS A 453 -3.04 -2.74 8.55
C HIS A 453 -3.60 -4.10 9.07
N PRO A 454 -2.75 -5.13 9.32
CA PRO A 454 -3.21 -6.44 9.79
C PRO A 454 -4.08 -6.44 11.06
N VAL A 455 -3.90 -5.48 11.97
CA VAL A 455 -4.78 -5.28 13.14
C VAL A 455 -6.20 -4.95 12.69
N SER A 456 -6.34 -4.01 11.76
CA SER A 456 -7.63 -3.54 11.24
C SER A 456 -8.33 -4.62 10.42
N GLN A 457 -7.55 -5.36 9.62
CA GLN A 457 -8.05 -6.52 8.88
C GLN A 457 -8.53 -7.64 9.82
N LEU A 458 -7.80 -7.94 10.89
CA LEU A 458 -8.25 -8.91 11.89
C LEU A 458 -9.56 -8.48 12.55
N ARG A 459 -9.74 -7.19 12.89
CA ARG A 459 -11.01 -6.68 13.44
C ARG A 459 -12.17 -6.94 12.49
N LYS A 460 -12.01 -6.58 11.22
CA LYS A 460 -13.03 -6.80 10.18
C LYS A 460 -13.37 -8.29 10.05
N GLN A 461 -12.37 -9.16 10.04
CA GLN A 461 -12.56 -10.62 9.99
C GLN A 461 -13.34 -11.14 11.21
N VAL A 462 -12.99 -10.68 12.42
CA VAL A 462 -13.67 -11.08 13.66
C VAL A 462 -15.13 -10.63 13.64
N LEU A 463 -15.40 -9.37 13.30
CA LEU A 463 -16.76 -8.80 13.24
C LEU A 463 -17.62 -9.45 12.15
N SER A 464 -17.05 -9.73 10.99
CA SER A 464 -17.74 -10.44 9.91
C SER A 464 -18.09 -11.88 10.31
N CYS A 465 -17.14 -12.59 10.94
CA CYS A 465 -17.37 -13.94 11.45
C CYS A 465 -18.43 -13.96 12.57
N GLU A 466 -18.38 -12.99 13.50
CA GLU A 466 -19.37 -12.81 14.57
C GLU A 466 -20.79 -12.64 13.99
N LYS A 467 -20.95 -11.74 13.02
CA LYS A 467 -22.22 -11.53 12.33
C LYS A 467 -22.72 -12.80 11.63
N SER A 468 -21.82 -13.56 11.00
CA SER A 468 -22.17 -14.82 10.33
C SER A 468 -22.63 -15.89 11.32
N LEU A 469 -21.98 -16.02 12.49
CA LEU A 469 -22.39 -16.95 13.54
C LEU A 469 -23.73 -16.57 14.17
N GLY A 470 -24.03 -15.27 14.22
CA GLY A 470 -25.33 -14.75 14.67
C GLY A 470 -26.52 -15.21 13.84
N ALA A 471 -26.29 -15.69 12.61
CA ALA A 471 -27.35 -16.22 11.74
C ALA A 471 -27.70 -17.70 12.04
N TRP A 472 -26.85 -18.43 12.78
CA TRP A 472 -27.09 -19.85 13.05
C TRP A 472 -28.39 -20.13 13.84
N PRO A 473 -28.77 -19.34 14.87
CA PRO A 473 -30.04 -19.54 15.59
C PRO A 473 -31.31 -19.25 14.77
N LEU A 474 -31.19 -18.58 13.62
CA LEU A 474 -32.31 -18.21 12.74
C LEU A 474 -32.69 -19.35 11.76
N LEU A 475 -31.90 -20.42 11.71
CA LEU A 475 -32.19 -21.63 10.95
C LEU A 475 -33.30 -22.41 11.65
N SER A 476 -34.55 -22.00 11.43
CA SER A 476 -35.74 -22.46 12.16
C SER A 476 -35.97 -23.98 12.01
N LEU A 477 -35.97 -24.68 13.15
CA LEU A 477 -36.05 -26.13 13.22
C LEU A 477 -37.48 -26.66 13.14
N PRO A 478 -37.72 -27.83 12.51
CA PRO A 478 -38.93 -28.61 12.73
C PRO A 478 -38.96 -29.12 14.18
N THR A 479 -40.06 -28.89 14.91
CA THR A 479 -40.25 -29.29 16.32
C THR A 479 -39.91 -30.77 16.58
N GLU A 480 -40.25 -31.65 15.63
CA GLU A 480 -39.96 -33.09 15.66
C GLU A 480 -38.45 -33.43 15.70
N ALA A 481 -37.61 -32.59 15.09
CA ALA A 481 -36.16 -32.77 15.08
C ALA A 481 -35.52 -32.31 16.40
N GLU A 482 -36.08 -31.29 17.05
CA GLU A 482 -35.60 -30.83 18.35
C GLU A 482 -35.90 -31.83 19.47
N GLU A 483 -37.07 -32.43 19.46
CA GLU A 483 -37.48 -33.44 20.44
C GLU A 483 -36.63 -34.72 20.30
N ALA A 484 -36.37 -35.16 19.07
CA ALA A 484 -35.51 -36.32 18.80
C ALA A 484 -34.05 -36.10 19.23
N ALA A 485 -33.50 -34.89 19.01
CA ALA A 485 -32.14 -34.54 19.43
C ALA A 485 -31.98 -34.37 20.95
N ARG A 486 -33.06 -34.07 21.70
CA ARG A 486 -33.03 -33.97 23.17
C ARG A 486 -32.99 -35.34 23.88
N LEU A 487 -33.37 -36.41 23.20
CA LEU A 487 -33.46 -37.76 23.76
C LEU A 487 -32.14 -38.55 23.65
N GLU A 488 -31.17 -38.09 22.85
CA GLU A 488 -29.81 -38.63 22.84
C GLU A 488 -29.00 -38.03 24.00
N GLY A 489 -28.69 -38.85 25.01
CA GLY A 489 -27.85 -38.42 26.14
C GLY A 489 -26.43 -38.07 25.67
N HIS A 490 -26.03 -36.80 25.82
CA HIS A 490 -24.76 -36.28 25.32
C HIS A 490 -23.80 -35.90 26.45
N TYR A 491 -23.34 -36.88 27.23
CA TYR A 491 -22.34 -36.68 28.31
C TYR A 491 -21.11 -35.86 27.84
N GLU A 492 -20.65 -36.06 26.60
CA GLU A 492 -19.52 -35.29 26.05
C GLU A 492 -19.85 -33.82 25.76
N THR A 493 -21.06 -33.53 25.31
CA THR A 493 -21.54 -32.15 25.07
C THR A 493 -21.70 -31.41 26.38
N ASP A 494 -22.24 -32.07 27.42
CA ASP A 494 -22.39 -31.48 28.76
C ASP A 494 -21.04 -31.19 29.41
N ALA A 495 -20.06 -32.08 29.25
CA ALA A 495 -18.68 -31.86 29.69
C ALA A 495 -18.04 -30.66 28.98
N CYS A 496 -18.29 -30.49 27.66
CA CYS A 496 -17.79 -29.34 26.91
C CYS A 496 -18.46 -28.02 27.34
N ASN A 497 -19.78 -28.03 27.59
CA ASN A 497 -20.52 -26.86 28.07
C ASN A 497 -20.04 -26.41 29.46
N SER A 498 -19.75 -27.36 30.34
CA SER A 498 -19.20 -27.08 31.68
C SER A 498 -17.83 -26.40 31.58
N LEU A 499 -16.92 -26.98 30.77
CA LEU A 499 -15.59 -26.42 30.55
C LEU A 499 -15.62 -25.06 29.84
N LEU A 500 -16.55 -24.87 28.90
CA LEU A 500 -16.78 -23.57 28.25
C LEU A 500 -17.17 -22.52 29.29
N THR A 501 -18.07 -22.84 30.21
CA THR A 501 -18.50 -21.93 31.28
C THR A 501 -17.32 -21.53 32.18
N GLU A 502 -16.46 -22.49 32.54
CA GLU A 502 -15.25 -22.23 33.34
C GLU A 502 -14.26 -21.30 32.62
N ILE A 503 -13.94 -21.59 31.36
CA ILE A 503 -13.05 -20.75 30.55
C ILE A 503 -13.60 -19.34 30.43
N MET A 504 -14.91 -19.21 30.14
CA MET A 504 -15.54 -17.91 29.95
C MET A 504 -15.55 -17.10 31.25
N SER A 505 -15.80 -17.76 32.39
CA SER A 505 -15.69 -17.11 33.71
C SER A 505 -14.28 -16.57 33.92
N GLU A 506 -13.23 -17.36 33.66
CA GLU A 506 -11.85 -16.90 33.78
C GLU A 506 -11.56 -15.71 32.86
N LEU A 507 -11.95 -15.76 31.58
CA LEU A 507 -11.71 -14.66 30.63
C LEU A 507 -12.47 -13.38 31.02
N CYS A 508 -13.67 -13.50 31.57
CA CYS A 508 -14.46 -12.40 32.10
C CYS A 508 -13.70 -11.58 33.15
N HIS A 509 -12.92 -12.25 34.00
CA HIS A 509 -12.09 -11.60 35.00
C HIS A 509 -10.98 -10.75 34.40
N HIS A 510 -10.72 -10.78 33.09
CA HIS A 510 -9.66 -10.02 32.45
C HIS A 510 -10.15 -8.99 31.41
N LEU A 511 -11.47 -8.81 31.25
CA LEU A 511 -12.03 -7.72 30.44
C LEU A 511 -11.53 -6.33 30.91
N PRO A 512 -11.44 -5.29 30.07
CA PRO A 512 -11.12 -3.94 30.54
C PRO A 512 -12.17 -3.43 31.55
N GLU A 513 -11.77 -2.63 32.55
CA GLU A 513 -12.67 -2.20 33.65
C GLU A 513 -13.92 -1.47 33.14
N ASP A 514 -13.79 -0.63 32.12
CA ASP A 514 -14.91 0.07 31.46
C ASP A 514 -15.99 -0.89 30.94
N HIS A 515 -15.59 -2.12 30.58
CA HIS A 515 -16.48 -3.16 30.05
C HIS A 515 -17.05 -4.07 31.15
N ARG A 516 -16.48 -4.03 32.36
CA ARG A 516 -16.94 -4.78 33.54
C ARG A 516 -18.03 -4.07 34.33
N VAL A 517 -17.85 -2.75 34.54
CA VAL A 517 -18.75 -1.93 35.37
C VAL A 517 -20.17 -1.90 34.80
N ALA A 518 -20.31 -1.99 33.47
CA ALA A 518 -21.60 -2.01 32.80
C ALA A 518 -22.42 -3.31 33.00
N ARG A 519 -21.88 -4.39 33.61
CA ARG A 519 -22.48 -5.74 33.44
C ARG A 519 -22.70 -6.62 34.67
N GLY A 520 -22.41 -6.20 35.91
CA GLY A 520 -22.78 -6.97 37.13
C GLY A 520 -22.39 -8.46 37.06
N LEU A 521 -21.09 -8.75 37.14
CA LEU A 521 -20.48 -9.98 36.64
C LEU A 521 -20.42 -11.10 37.69
N ASP A 522 -21.27 -12.13 37.53
CA ASP A 522 -20.99 -13.50 38.00
C ASP A 522 -21.46 -14.58 37.00
N SER A 523 -22.24 -14.24 35.96
CA SER A 523 -22.57 -15.15 34.85
C SER A 523 -23.15 -14.40 33.65
N LEU A 524 -22.34 -14.07 32.64
CA LEU A 524 -22.84 -13.49 31.38
C LEU A 524 -23.47 -14.59 30.52
N PRO A 525 -24.76 -14.48 30.12
CA PRO A 525 -25.37 -15.41 29.17
C PRO A 525 -24.64 -15.41 27.83
N ALA A 526 -24.64 -16.56 27.13
CA ALA A 526 -24.07 -16.74 25.79
C ALA A 526 -24.48 -15.65 24.77
N GLU A 527 -25.65 -15.06 24.97
CA GLU A 527 -26.28 -14.06 24.10
C GLU A 527 -25.62 -12.67 24.16
N LYS A 528 -24.82 -12.37 25.20
CA LYS A 528 -24.20 -11.05 25.39
C LYS A 528 -22.77 -10.93 24.83
N TRP A 529 -22.17 -12.04 24.39
CA TRP A 529 -20.80 -12.08 23.85
C TRP A 529 -20.60 -11.34 22.52
N PRO A 530 -21.53 -11.40 21.55
CA PRO A 530 -21.51 -10.54 20.37
C PRO A 530 -21.18 -9.08 20.69
N GLN A 531 -21.83 -8.54 21.72
CA GLN A 531 -21.64 -7.16 22.14
C GLN A 531 -20.22 -6.93 22.71
N VAL A 532 -19.72 -7.84 23.55
CA VAL A 532 -18.36 -7.75 24.11
C VAL A 532 -17.31 -7.76 22.99
N ILE A 533 -17.45 -8.67 22.02
CA ILE A 533 -16.54 -8.76 20.87
C ILE A 533 -16.53 -7.44 20.09
N ARG A 534 -17.71 -6.86 19.83
CA ARG A 534 -17.82 -5.55 19.15
C ARG A 534 -17.11 -4.43 19.91
N GLU A 535 -17.31 -4.36 21.22
CA GLU A 535 -16.67 -3.34 22.08
C GLU A 535 -15.15 -3.50 22.13
N LEU A 536 -14.64 -4.73 22.28
CA LEU A 536 -13.20 -5.03 22.23
C LEU A 536 -12.59 -4.68 20.88
N CYS A 537 -13.24 -5.03 19.77
CA CYS A 537 -12.80 -4.65 18.43
C CYS A 537 -12.80 -3.13 18.21
N GLY A 538 -13.64 -2.38 18.94
CA GLY A 538 -13.65 -0.91 18.95
C GLY A 538 -12.51 -0.27 19.75
N THR A 539 -11.79 -1.04 20.58
CA THR A 539 -10.69 -0.51 21.39
C THR A 539 -9.50 -0.12 20.52
N PRO A 540 -8.93 1.10 20.63
CA PRO A 540 -7.75 1.50 19.85
C PRO A 540 -6.54 0.61 20.11
N VAL A 541 -5.86 0.16 19.04
CA VAL A 541 -4.60 -0.60 19.12
C VAL A 541 -3.59 0.11 18.22
N PRO A 542 -2.41 0.48 18.74
CA PRO A 542 -1.38 1.15 17.93
C PRO A 542 -0.95 0.30 16.74
N THR A 543 -0.88 0.90 15.56
CA THR A 543 -0.56 0.24 14.28
C THR A 543 0.81 0.66 13.73
N LEU A 544 1.25 1.88 14.02
CA LEU A 544 2.49 2.42 13.51
C LEU A 544 3.71 1.68 14.07
N PHE A 545 4.65 1.37 13.17
CA PHE A 545 5.92 0.71 13.51
C PHE A 545 5.76 -0.58 14.32
N CYS A 546 4.74 -1.38 14.00
CA CYS A 546 4.52 -2.69 14.61
C CYS A 546 5.73 -3.62 14.40
N PRO A 547 6.30 -4.22 15.46
CA PRO A 547 7.41 -5.15 15.33
C PRO A 547 6.99 -6.43 14.61
N ARG A 548 7.98 -7.10 14.03
CA ARG A 548 7.80 -8.38 13.34
C ARG A 548 7.15 -9.45 14.22
N THR A 549 7.46 -9.51 15.52
CA THR A 549 6.85 -10.48 16.45
C THR A 549 5.35 -10.28 16.62
N VAL A 550 4.88 -9.02 16.59
CA VAL A 550 3.45 -8.67 16.62
C VAL A 550 2.79 -9.10 15.31
N LEU A 551 3.41 -8.78 14.17
CA LEU A 551 2.89 -9.15 12.85
C LEU A 551 2.77 -10.67 12.68
N GLU A 552 3.76 -11.45 13.15
CA GLU A 552 3.72 -12.92 13.12
C GLU A 552 2.52 -13.48 13.91
N VAL A 553 2.25 -12.94 15.10
CA VAL A 553 1.08 -13.36 15.90
C VAL A 553 -0.22 -12.97 15.19
N LEU A 554 -0.30 -11.75 14.64
CA LEU A 554 -1.48 -11.31 13.88
C LEU A 554 -1.77 -12.21 12.69
N THR A 555 -0.75 -12.68 11.96
CA THR A 555 -0.93 -13.65 10.87
C THR A 555 -1.60 -14.93 11.35
N VAL A 556 -1.14 -15.49 12.48
CA VAL A 556 -1.76 -16.72 13.04
C VAL A 556 -3.21 -16.47 13.47
N LEU A 557 -3.49 -15.36 14.16
CA LEU A 557 -4.86 -15.00 14.59
C LEU A 557 -5.82 -14.78 13.40
N ARG A 558 -5.34 -14.15 12.33
CA ARG A 558 -6.10 -13.97 11.08
C ARG A 558 -6.43 -15.31 10.42
N ASN A 559 -5.47 -16.23 10.37
CA ASN A 559 -5.71 -17.57 9.84
C ASN A 559 -6.77 -18.33 10.67
N ILE A 560 -6.68 -18.28 12.00
CA ILE A 560 -7.70 -18.88 12.89
C ILE A 560 -9.10 -18.30 12.58
N THR A 561 -9.19 -16.98 12.46
CA THR A 561 -10.46 -16.28 12.18
C THR A 561 -11.01 -16.65 10.79
N ALA A 562 -10.14 -16.76 9.77
CA ALA A 562 -10.53 -17.16 8.42
C ALA A 562 -11.09 -18.60 8.40
N HIS A 563 -10.50 -19.52 9.16
CA HIS A 563 -11.04 -20.87 9.31
C HIS A 563 -12.37 -20.88 10.07
N CYS A 564 -12.53 -20.06 11.13
CA CYS A 564 -13.82 -19.90 11.81
C CYS A 564 -14.91 -19.40 10.87
N ALA A 565 -14.62 -18.39 10.04
CA ALA A 565 -15.56 -17.87 9.04
C ALA A 565 -15.93 -18.93 7.99
N ARG A 566 -14.97 -19.76 7.58
CA ARG A 566 -15.22 -20.89 6.66
C ARG A 566 -16.08 -21.98 7.29
N VAL A 567 -15.88 -22.30 8.57
CA VAL A 567 -16.78 -23.21 9.30
C VAL A 567 -18.17 -22.60 9.33
N SER A 568 -18.29 -21.30 9.66
CA SER A 568 -19.57 -20.59 9.70
C SER A 568 -20.35 -20.70 8.39
N SER A 569 -19.71 -20.42 7.26
CA SER A 569 -20.36 -20.49 5.95
C SER A 569 -20.72 -21.93 5.55
N GLN A 570 -19.84 -22.90 5.80
CA GLN A 570 -20.11 -24.31 5.51
C GLN A 570 -21.27 -24.88 6.32
N VAL A 571 -21.32 -24.56 7.61
CA VAL A 571 -22.38 -24.99 8.52
C VAL A 571 -23.70 -24.37 8.11
N ALA A 572 -23.74 -23.05 7.85
CA ALA A 572 -24.95 -22.35 7.41
C ALA A 572 -25.50 -22.95 6.10
N ALA A 573 -24.66 -23.09 5.07
CA ALA A 573 -25.08 -23.66 3.79
C ALA A 573 -25.52 -25.13 3.91
N SER A 574 -24.85 -25.92 4.74
CA SER A 574 -25.22 -27.32 4.99
C SER A 574 -26.54 -27.42 5.75
N ALA A 575 -26.76 -26.55 6.73
CA ALA A 575 -27.99 -26.51 7.51
C ALA A 575 -29.18 -26.08 6.64
N GLU A 576 -29.06 -25.02 5.85
CA GLU A 576 -30.11 -24.56 4.92
C GLU A 576 -30.49 -25.66 3.92
N LEU A 577 -29.50 -26.27 3.27
CA LEU A 577 -29.74 -27.35 2.30
C LEU A 577 -30.44 -28.56 2.94
N ARG A 578 -30.00 -28.97 4.14
CA ARG A 578 -30.58 -30.12 4.84
C ARG A 578 -31.97 -29.81 5.39
N GLN A 579 -32.22 -28.59 5.85
CA GLN A 579 -33.53 -28.12 6.27
C GLN A 579 -34.52 -28.17 5.10
N GLN A 580 -34.13 -27.66 3.93
CA GLN A 580 -34.96 -27.75 2.72
C GLN A 580 -35.27 -29.20 2.36
N GLN A 581 -34.26 -30.07 2.34
CA GLN A 581 -34.43 -31.50 2.04
C GLN A 581 -35.31 -32.22 3.09
N TRP A 582 -35.27 -31.79 4.35
CA TRP A 582 -36.12 -32.31 5.42
C TRP A 582 -37.58 -31.94 5.19
N VAL A 583 -37.86 -30.64 4.94
CA VAL A 583 -39.20 -30.11 4.66
C VAL A 583 -39.82 -30.76 3.41
N GLU A 584 -39.03 -30.91 2.35
CA GLU A 584 -39.44 -31.59 1.11
C GLU A 584 -39.53 -33.13 1.26
N ARG A 585 -39.26 -33.67 2.44
CA ARG A 585 -39.24 -35.11 2.77
C ARG A 585 -38.28 -35.94 1.88
N ARG A 586 -37.23 -35.32 1.35
CA ARG A 586 -36.23 -35.94 0.45
C ARG A 586 -35.09 -36.65 1.19
N LEU A 587 -34.95 -36.45 2.50
CA LEU A 587 -33.91 -37.11 3.31
C LEU A 587 -34.26 -38.57 3.63
N ARG A 588 -33.33 -39.49 3.30
CA ARG A 588 -33.37 -40.90 3.73
C ARG A 588 -33.10 -41.03 5.24
N SER A 589 -33.54 -42.13 5.86
CA SER A 589 -33.42 -42.37 7.32
C SER A 589 -32.01 -42.08 7.89
N ARG A 590 -30.94 -42.62 7.28
CA ARG A 590 -29.55 -42.33 7.70
C ARG A 590 -29.16 -40.85 7.59
N GLN A 591 -29.64 -40.16 6.55
CA GLN A 591 -29.37 -38.74 6.35
C GLN A 591 -30.14 -37.87 7.36
N ARG A 592 -31.33 -38.31 7.79
CA ARG A 592 -32.09 -37.70 8.88
C ARG A 592 -31.35 -37.79 10.20
N GLN A 593 -30.84 -38.97 10.57
CA GLN A 593 -30.02 -39.14 11.78
C GLN A 593 -28.76 -38.26 11.74
N THR A 594 -28.08 -38.22 10.59
CA THR A 594 -26.88 -37.38 10.45
C THR A 594 -27.20 -35.89 10.56
N TYR A 595 -28.36 -35.46 10.07
CA TYR A 595 -28.86 -34.10 10.24
C TYR A 595 -29.16 -33.77 11.71
N LEU A 596 -29.76 -34.69 12.47
CA LEU A 596 -29.97 -34.51 13.91
C LEU A 596 -28.66 -34.34 14.69
N HIS A 597 -27.64 -35.17 14.40
CA HIS A 597 -26.32 -35.02 15.01
C HIS A 597 -25.62 -33.71 14.62
N MET A 598 -25.81 -33.25 13.39
CA MET A 598 -25.32 -31.92 12.98
C MET A 598 -25.97 -30.84 13.83
N LEU A 599 -27.28 -30.88 14.02
CA LEU A 599 -28.02 -29.88 14.81
C LEU A 599 -27.60 -29.87 16.28
N SER A 600 -27.39 -31.03 16.90
CA SER A 600 -26.87 -31.09 18.27
C SER A 600 -25.43 -30.56 18.37
N SER A 601 -24.59 -30.86 17.38
CA SER A 601 -23.22 -30.35 17.30
C SER A 601 -23.17 -28.84 17.09
N ILE A 602 -24.07 -28.26 16.29
CA ILE A 602 -24.17 -26.81 16.05
C ILE A 602 -24.42 -26.06 17.37
N LYS A 603 -25.27 -26.58 18.25
CA LYS A 603 -25.55 -25.99 19.58
C LYS A 603 -24.31 -25.88 20.46
N LEU A 604 -23.35 -26.80 20.31
CA LEU A 604 -22.06 -26.74 21.00
C LEU A 604 -21.01 -25.89 20.25
N LEU A 605 -20.93 -26.06 18.93
CA LEU A 605 -19.90 -25.40 18.13
C LEU A 605 -20.10 -23.89 18.06
N SER A 606 -21.34 -23.39 18.06
CA SER A 606 -21.61 -21.95 18.06
C SER A 606 -20.95 -21.22 19.24
N PRO A 607 -21.24 -21.56 20.52
CA PRO A 607 -20.60 -20.88 21.65
C PRO A 607 -19.08 -21.10 21.70
N VAL A 608 -18.57 -22.24 21.21
CA VAL A 608 -17.12 -22.48 21.11
C VAL A 608 -16.45 -21.54 20.10
N LEU A 609 -17.07 -21.32 18.94
CA LEU A 609 -16.55 -20.37 17.95
C LEU A 609 -16.63 -18.94 18.48
N TYR A 610 -17.68 -18.57 19.21
CA TYR A 610 -17.74 -17.29 19.92
C TYR A 610 -16.65 -17.14 20.98
N LEU A 611 -16.33 -18.20 21.75
CA LEU A 611 -15.21 -18.22 22.67
C LEU A 611 -13.88 -17.97 21.94
N ILE A 612 -13.66 -18.60 20.78
CA ILE A 612 -12.45 -18.37 19.97
C ILE A 612 -12.39 -16.92 19.48
N LEU A 613 -13.48 -16.36 18.96
CA LEU A 613 -13.53 -14.97 18.54
C LEU A 613 -13.29 -14.00 19.70
N LEU A 614 -13.84 -14.28 20.88
CA LEU A 614 -13.60 -13.50 22.09
C LEU A 614 -12.13 -13.55 22.51
N LEU A 615 -11.53 -14.74 22.51
CA LEU A 615 -10.10 -14.92 22.78
C LEU A 615 -9.26 -14.10 21.80
N ILE A 616 -9.57 -14.16 20.51
CA ILE A 616 -8.87 -13.37 19.48
C ILE A 616 -9.00 -11.87 19.73
N ALA A 617 -10.21 -11.38 20.05
CA ALA A 617 -10.44 -9.97 20.35
C ALA A 617 -9.66 -9.51 21.60
N LEU A 618 -9.63 -10.34 22.65
CA LEU A 618 -8.87 -10.08 23.89
C LEU A 618 -7.36 -10.07 23.64
N GLU A 619 -6.85 -11.02 22.88
CA GLU A 619 -5.42 -11.07 22.51
C GLU A 619 -5.05 -9.91 21.59
N LEU A 620 -5.94 -9.48 20.70
CA LEU A 620 -5.74 -8.33 19.81
C LEU A 620 -5.58 -7.02 20.59
N VAL A 621 -6.44 -6.75 21.57
CA VAL A 621 -6.34 -5.55 22.41
C VAL A 621 -5.02 -5.52 23.19
N ASN A 622 -4.48 -6.70 23.53
CA ASN A 622 -3.25 -6.85 24.29
C ASN A 622 -2.04 -7.24 23.42
N ILE A 623 -2.12 -7.10 22.09
CA ILE A 623 -1.17 -7.72 21.16
C ILE A 623 0.28 -7.27 21.39
N HIS A 624 0.49 -6.01 21.80
CA HIS A 624 1.82 -5.44 22.01
C HIS A 624 2.52 -5.98 23.27
N VAL A 625 1.79 -6.62 24.19
CA VAL A 625 2.35 -7.29 25.38
C VAL A 625 3.28 -8.44 24.97
N VAL A 626 3.15 -8.97 23.75
CA VAL A 626 4.02 -10.02 23.20
C VAL A 626 5.51 -9.65 23.27
N ARG A 627 5.84 -8.35 23.21
CA ARG A 627 7.23 -7.86 23.30
C ARG A 627 7.89 -8.16 24.64
N GLY A 628 7.10 -8.31 25.69
CA GLY A 628 7.59 -8.63 27.04
C GLY A 628 7.90 -10.10 27.26
N LYS A 629 7.54 -10.99 26.31
CA LYS A 629 7.81 -12.43 26.42
C LYS A 629 9.27 -12.73 26.08
N ASN A 630 9.91 -13.60 26.87
CA ASN A 630 11.19 -14.17 26.48
C ASN A 630 11.03 -15.20 25.34
N THR A 631 12.13 -15.64 24.72
CA THR A 631 12.10 -16.55 23.58
C THR A 631 11.33 -17.85 23.84
N CYS A 632 11.47 -18.44 25.04
CA CYS A 632 10.78 -19.68 25.40
C CYS A 632 9.27 -19.45 25.56
N GLU A 633 8.87 -18.40 26.28
CA GLU A 633 7.47 -18.01 26.47
C GLU A 633 6.79 -17.66 25.15
N TYR A 634 7.50 -16.97 24.25
CA TYR A 634 7.01 -16.63 22.92
C TYR A 634 6.78 -17.89 22.08
N GLN A 635 7.72 -18.83 22.06
CA GLN A 635 7.56 -20.10 21.36
C GLN A 635 6.41 -20.95 21.93
N GLN A 636 6.26 -21.00 23.25
CA GLN A 636 5.13 -21.69 23.88
C GLN A 636 3.79 -21.06 23.49
N TYR A 637 3.71 -19.73 23.49
CA TYR A 637 2.54 -18.99 23.07
C TYR A 637 2.18 -19.21 21.60
N LEU A 638 3.16 -19.16 20.69
CA LEU A 638 2.94 -19.49 19.28
C LEU A 638 2.51 -20.94 19.07
N LYS A 639 3.08 -21.89 19.81
CA LYS A 639 2.64 -23.31 19.77
C LYS A 639 1.19 -23.45 20.21
N PHE A 640 0.77 -22.71 21.23
CA PHE A 640 -0.62 -22.67 21.66
C PHE A 640 -1.54 -22.13 20.56
N LEU A 641 -1.24 -20.96 19.97
CA LEU A 641 -2.04 -20.40 18.88
C LEU A 641 -2.09 -21.34 17.66
N LYS A 642 -0.96 -21.96 17.28
CA LYS A 642 -0.91 -22.95 16.21
C LYS A 642 -1.76 -24.19 16.51
N SER A 643 -1.93 -24.55 17.79
CA SER A 643 -2.82 -25.64 18.17
C SER A 643 -4.31 -25.28 18.01
N ILE A 644 -4.68 -24.01 18.23
CA ILE A 644 -6.03 -23.50 17.93
C ILE A 644 -6.23 -23.44 16.41
N LEU A 645 -5.22 -22.98 15.65
CA LEU A 645 -5.25 -22.98 14.20
C LEU A 645 -5.51 -24.39 13.66
N GLN A 646 -4.72 -25.37 14.10
CA GLN A 646 -4.90 -26.77 13.72
C GLN A 646 -6.29 -27.31 14.07
N TYR A 647 -6.85 -26.90 15.21
CA TYR A 647 -8.23 -27.23 15.58
C TYR A 647 -9.22 -26.67 14.56
N THR A 648 -9.14 -25.38 14.23
CA THR A 648 -10.05 -24.75 13.27
C THR A 648 -9.90 -25.29 11.84
N GLU A 649 -8.69 -25.65 11.41
CA GLU A 649 -8.43 -26.33 10.14
C GLU A 649 -9.10 -27.70 10.09
N ASN A 650 -8.97 -28.50 11.15
CA ASN A 650 -9.61 -29.81 11.24
C ASN A 650 -11.14 -29.68 11.30
N LEU A 651 -11.65 -28.64 11.97
CA LEU A 651 -13.08 -28.38 12.03
C LEU A 651 -13.65 -28.11 10.64
N VAL A 652 -12.98 -27.27 9.81
CA VAL A 652 -13.35 -27.04 8.40
C VAL A 652 -13.45 -28.36 7.62
N VAL A 653 -12.52 -29.29 7.84
CA VAL A 653 -12.56 -30.60 7.17
C VAL A 653 -13.76 -31.41 7.65
N TYR A 654 -14.03 -31.45 8.95
CA TYR A 654 -15.08 -32.30 9.53
C TYR A 654 -16.49 -31.78 9.26
N THR A 655 -16.68 -30.45 9.21
CA THR A 655 -17.96 -29.79 8.92
C THR A 655 -18.25 -29.65 7.42
N SER A 656 -17.34 -30.10 6.55
CA SER A 656 -17.59 -30.15 5.09
C SER A 656 -18.72 -31.11 4.73
N GLN A 657 -19.47 -30.79 3.68
CA GLN A 657 -20.56 -31.64 3.18
C GLN A 657 -20.10 -33.05 2.78
N GLU A 658 -18.85 -33.19 2.33
CA GLU A 658 -18.27 -34.47 1.91
C GLU A 658 -17.91 -35.38 3.09
N ARG A 659 -17.32 -34.81 4.15
CA ARG A 659 -16.85 -35.59 5.31
C ARG A 659 -17.97 -35.81 6.32
N ASN A 660 -18.71 -34.76 6.67
CA ASN A 660 -19.90 -34.82 7.51
C ASN A 660 -19.67 -35.53 8.86
N LYS A 661 -18.54 -35.23 9.52
CA LYS A 661 -18.01 -35.93 10.71
C LYS A 661 -18.31 -35.17 12.02
N TRP A 662 -19.58 -35.12 12.40
CA TRP A 662 -20.04 -34.29 13.52
C TRP A 662 -19.63 -34.82 14.90
N ASN A 663 -19.64 -36.14 15.11
CA ASN A 663 -19.21 -36.74 16.38
C ASN A 663 -17.70 -36.53 16.61
N GLU A 664 -16.88 -36.74 15.58
CA GLU A 664 -15.45 -36.47 15.67
C GLU A 664 -15.15 -34.97 15.89
N ALA A 665 -16.01 -34.07 15.39
CA ALA A 665 -15.91 -32.64 15.66
C ALA A 665 -16.16 -32.30 17.14
N ILE A 666 -17.08 -32.99 17.83
CA ILE A 666 -17.30 -32.83 19.27
C ILE A 666 -16.08 -33.29 20.08
N VAL A 667 -15.53 -34.48 19.78
CA VAL A 667 -14.32 -35.01 20.45
C VAL A 667 -13.12 -34.09 20.25
N LEU A 668 -12.95 -33.60 19.01
CA LEU A 668 -11.93 -32.63 18.66
C LEU A 668 -12.10 -31.32 19.47
N THR A 669 -13.34 -30.85 19.63
CA THR A 669 -13.70 -29.65 20.38
C THR A 669 -13.36 -29.77 21.87
N ARG A 670 -13.68 -30.91 22.49
CA ARG A 670 -13.29 -31.18 23.88
C ARG A 670 -11.78 -31.05 24.09
N THR A 671 -10.99 -31.61 23.17
CA THR A 671 -9.52 -31.55 23.22
C THR A 671 -9.01 -30.12 23.09
N ALA A 672 -9.63 -29.30 22.25
CA ALA A 672 -9.29 -27.89 22.10
C ALA A 672 -9.63 -27.08 23.36
N LEU A 673 -10.82 -27.26 23.92
CA LEU A 673 -11.24 -26.58 25.15
C LEU A 673 -10.30 -26.90 26.32
N LEU A 674 -9.90 -28.17 26.50
CA LEU A 674 -8.93 -28.56 27.54
C LEU A 674 -7.58 -27.85 27.38
N LYS A 675 -7.11 -27.67 26.15
CA LYS A 675 -5.87 -26.92 25.87
C LYS A 675 -6.03 -25.43 26.18
N ILE A 676 -7.16 -24.82 25.82
CA ILE A 676 -7.49 -23.42 26.12
C ILE A 676 -7.52 -23.23 27.64
N TRP A 677 -8.25 -24.08 28.37
CA TRP A 677 -8.31 -24.06 29.83
C TRP A 677 -6.95 -24.20 30.48
N THR A 678 -6.18 -25.23 30.13
CA THR A 678 -4.83 -25.48 30.69
C THR A 678 -3.89 -24.29 30.48
N PHE A 679 -3.96 -23.66 29.29
CA PHE A 679 -3.13 -22.50 28.99
C PHE A 679 -3.61 -21.23 29.72
N SER A 680 -4.92 -21.11 29.94
CA SER A 680 -5.54 -20.05 30.71
C SER A 680 -5.18 -20.12 32.19
N GLU A 681 -5.29 -21.29 32.82
CA GLU A 681 -4.90 -21.52 34.23
C GLU A 681 -3.44 -21.16 34.49
N LYS A 682 -2.56 -21.49 33.54
CA LYS A 682 -1.13 -21.15 33.63
C LYS A 682 -0.84 -19.64 33.45
N LYS A 683 -1.86 -18.83 33.15
CA LYS A 683 -1.76 -17.38 32.95
C LYS A 683 -0.76 -16.98 31.86
N GLN A 684 -0.71 -17.75 30.76
CA GLN A 684 0.31 -17.59 29.71
C GLN A 684 -0.15 -16.80 28.46
N MET A 685 -1.46 -16.53 28.31
CA MET A 685 -2.02 -15.65 27.27
C MET A 685 -1.60 -14.19 27.44
N LEU A 686 -1.71 -13.37 26.39
CA LEU A 686 -1.31 -11.95 26.45
C LEU A 686 -2.20 -11.16 27.41
N ILE A 687 -3.48 -11.46 27.43
CA ILE A 687 -4.43 -10.83 28.35
C ILE A 687 -4.04 -10.97 29.83
N HIS A 688 -3.48 -12.13 30.22
CA HIS A 688 -3.04 -12.38 31.60
C HIS A 688 -1.81 -11.57 31.99
N LEU A 689 -0.98 -11.22 31.01
CA LEU A 689 0.26 -10.47 31.22
C LEU A 689 0.02 -8.96 31.25
N ALA A 690 -1.03 -8.47 30.58
CA ALA A 690 -1.39 -7.06 30.51
C ALA A 690 -1.66 -6.41 31.88
N ARG A 691 -2.11 -7.20 32.87
CA ARG A 691 -2.38 -6.74 34.24
C ARG A 691 -1.13 -6.55 35.11
N LYS A 692 0.03 -7.08 34.71
CA LYS A 692 1.29 -6.85 35.44
C LYS A 692 1.96 -5.53 35.08
N SER A 693 1.66 -4.95 33.91
CA SER A 693 2.34 -3.75 33.39
C SER A 693 1.77 -2.41 33.86
N THR A 694 0.61 -2.37 34.52
CA THR A 694 0.06 -1.12 35.11
C THR A 694 0.83 -0.62 36.34
N SER A 695 1.91 -1.29 36.75
CA SER A 695 2.74 -0.88 37.89
C SER A 695 4.07 -0.20 37.54
N LYS A 696 4.46 -0.06 36.26
CA LYS A 696 5.64 0.74 35.87
C LYS A 696 5.42 1.44 34.55
N GLY A 697 5.05 2.72 34.63
CA GLY A 697 5.10 3.62 33.48
C GLY A 697 6.54 3.84 33.03
N VAL A 698 6.75 3.83 31.72
CA VAL A 698 7.82 4.59 31.06
C VAL A 698 7.25 5.11 29.74
N LEU A 699 7.47 6.41 29.54
CA LEU A 699 7.13 7.26 28.41
C LEU A 699 7.54 6.71 27.04
#